data_AF-A0A9D4Y7F9-F1
#
_entry.id   AF-A0A9D4Y7F9-F1
#
_cell.length_a   1.000
_cell.length_b   1.000
_cell.length_c   1.000
_cell.angle_alpha   90.00
_cell.angle_beta   90.00
_cell.angle_gamma   90.00
#
_symmetry.space_group_name_H-M   'P 1'
#
loop_
_entity.id
_entity.type
_entity.pdbx_description
1 polymer ?
#
loop_
_entity_poly.entity_id
_entity_poly.type
_entity_poly.pdbx_seq_one_letter_code
_entity_poly.pdbx_strand_id
1 'polypeptide(L)'
;MSKRFWKALLESAFGSLQFHEHIITELLEDTNGGLVILSSGLSLSKLISSLLLLHSTSQGTLLILSPSSATLKSKINFHLKTLNPQFYQVPVEITADLPVNHRHSLYSSGSVCFITPKILIVDLLTNKLPASIISGLIILNAHSVSETSTEAFIVRIFRSLNRSAFVRVFSDRPQAMVSGFAKAERTMKCLHIRKLHLWPRFQVYVSQELEQDPSDVVDIRVPMSKYMMGIQKSIVEVMGACLKEMRKTNKVDVEDLTVENGLFKSFDEIVRRQLDPIWHTLGKQTKQLVSDLKTLRKLLDYLVRAVEKHMQTFLHREKKILPSFVDWFGWCTWDAFYTDVTTEGIEEGLKSLSEGGASPRFLIIDDGWQQIESKPKDADSVVQEGAQFATQLTGIKENTKFQKNGGGNGLEHVVDQTKQLHNMKYVYVWHALAGYWGGVKPTAIGMEHFNTVVAYPIHSPGVLGNQPDAVMDSLTVHGLGLVHPKKVFDFYNELHAYLASCGVDGVKVDVQNIIETLGSGHGGRVSITRSYHQALEASIARNFCDNRCISCMCHNTDGLYSAKQTAVVRASDDFYPHDPASHTIHVSSVTYNSIFLGEFMQPDWDMFHSLHPAAEYHAAARAISGGPIYVSDKPGRHNFDLLKKLVLPDGSVLCAQLPVRPTVDSLFVDPARDGKSLLKIWNLNKCCGVVGVFNCQGAGWCKIEKKNRIHCETPETLTGSVCTSDVDLIAQVAGADWNGDAVVFSYRSGNIALLPKGASMPVTLKVLEYELFHFYPIKEIAQGIWFAPIGLLDMFNTGGAVEQFEIHQKGVAASVSLKVRGSGRFGVYCSQRPVKCVVGDNENEFKYESETGLTTF
;
A
#
# COMPACT_ATOMS: atom_id res chain seq x y z
N MET A 1 -16.17 -45.80 21.29
CA MET A 1 -15.40 -46.24 20.09
C MET A 1 -13.91 -46.28 20.45
N SER A 2 -13.13 -47.20 19.90
CA SER A 2 -11.71 -47.36 20.25
C SER A 2 -10.80 -46.39 19.49
N LYS A 3 -9.63 -46.01 20.05
CA LYS A 3 -8.61 -45.15 19.38
C LYS A 3 -8.23 -45.64 17.98
N ARG A 4 -8.27 -46.95 17.73
CA ARG A 4 -7.96 -47.56 16.43
C ARG A 4 -9.02 -47.27 15.36
N PHE A 5 -10.29 -47.11 15.74
CA PHE A 5 -11.38 -46.83 14.80
C PHE A 5 -11.29 -45.42 14.22
N TRP A 6 -11.10 -44.41 15.08
CA TRP A 6 -10.95 -43.01 14.63
C TRP A 6 -9.67 -42.76 13.85
N LYS A 7 -8.57 -43.40 14.26
CA LYS A 7 -7.28 -43.34 13.55
C LYS A 7 -7.38 -43.92 12.13
N ALA A 8 -7.99 -45.10 11.95
CA ALA A 8 -8.17 -45.70 10.63
C ALA A 8 -9.11 -44.88 9.72
N LEU A 9 -10.10 -44.18 10.30
CA LEU A 9 -11.03 -43.31 9.57
C LEU A 9 -10.37 -41.99 9.13
N LEU A 10 -9.37 -41.50 9.88
CA LEU A 10 -8.59 -40.30 9.56
C LEU A 10 -7.46 -40.61 8.55
N GLU A 11 -6.73 -41.72 8.75
CA GLU A 11 -5.62 -42.18 7.89
C GLU A 11 -6.08 -42.54 6.47
N SER A 12 -7.29 -43.08 6.30
CA SER A 12 -7.79 -43.53 4.99
C SER A 12 -8.45 -42.45 4.14
N ALA A 13 -8.74 -41.27 4.71
CA ALA A 13 -9.67 -40.35 4.09
C ALA A 13 -9.11 -38.94 3.79
N PHE A 14 -8.09 -38.45 4.49
CA PHE A 14 -7.78 -37.01 4.45
C PHE A 14 -6.29 -36.70 4.57
N GLY A 15 -5.76 -35.79 3.73
CA GLY A 15 -4.40 -35.23 3.83
C GLY A 15 -4.20 -34.32 5.07
N SER A 16 -4.67 -34.77 6.23
CA SER A 16 -4.53 -34.13 7.53
C SER A 16 -3.11 -34.33 8.05
N LEU A 17 -2.62 -33.36 8.83
CA LEU A 17 -1.36 -33.52 9.54
C LEU A 17 -1.58 -34.49 10.71
N GLN A 18 -0.65 -35.39 10.99
CA GLN A 18 -0.75 -36.37 12.07
C GLN A 18 -1.03 -35.72 13.42
N PHE A 19 -0.43 -34.57 13.73
CA PHE A 19 -0.72 -33.89 15.00
C PHE A 19 -2.18 -33.38 15.08
N HIS A 20 -2.81 -33.00 13.96
CA HIS A 20 -4.24 -32.66 13.93
C HIS A 20 -5.11 -33.87 14.29
N GLU A 21 -4.74 -35.07 13.85
CA GLU A 21 -5.46 -36.30 14.18
C GLU A 21 -5.39 -36.63 15.68
N HIS A 22 -4.23 -36.40 16.30
CA HIS A 22 -4.07 -36.58 17.74
C HIS A 22 -4.93 -35.58 18.54
N ILE A 23 -4.95 -34.30 18.14
CA ILE A 23 -5.84 -33.29 18.73
C ILE A 23 -7.30 -33.74 18.68
N ILE A 24 -7.74 -34.18 17.50
CA ILE A 24 -9.13 -34.61 17.30
C ILE A 24 -9.43 -35.84 18.15
N THR A 25 -8.54 -36.83 18.16
CA THR A 25 -8.73 -38.08 18.92
C THR A 25 -8.89 -37.79 20.40
N GLU A 26 -8.02 -36.98 21.00
CA GLU A 26 -8.15 -36.57 22.41
C GLU A 26 -9.46 -35.82 22.68
N LEU A 27 -9.84 -34.91 21.79
CA LEU A 27 -11.05 -34.11 21.93
C LEU A 27 -12.34 -34.92 21.76
N LEU A 28 -12.31 -36.02 21.02
CA LEU A 28 -13.43 -36.95 20.86
C LEU A 28 -13.60 -37.88 22.07
N GLU A 29 -12.54 -38.15 22.84
CA GLU A 29 -12.61 -38.94 24.08
C GLU A 29 -13.31 -38.18 25.21
N ASP A 30 -13.18 -36.86 25.24
CA ASP A 30 -13.85 -36.00 26.21
C ASP A 30 -15.30 -35.70 25.77
N THR A 31 -16.26 -36.46 26.30
CA THR A 31 -17.69 -36.36 25.96
C THR A 31 -18.32 -35.00 26.25
N ASN A 32 -17.74 -34.20 27.14
CA ASN A 32 -18.18 -32.83 27.44
C ASN A 32 -17.50 -31.76 26.57
N GLY A 33 -16.53 -32.13 25.75
CA GLY A 33 -15.66 -31.22 25.00
C GLY A 33 -14.52 -30.64 25.83
N GLY A 34 -13.80 -29.68 25.25
CA GLY A 34 -12.54 -29.15 25.79
C GLY A 34 -12.17 -27.80 25.18
N LEU A 35 -11.22 -27.12 25.84
CA LEU A 35 -10.57 -25.91 25.32
C LEU A 35 -9.24 -26.31 24.67
N VAL A 36 -9.12 -26.09 23.37
CA VAL A 36 -7.90 -26.36 22.60
C VAL A 36 -7.18 -25.05 22.31
N ILE A 37 -5.92 -24.95 22.72
CA ILE A 37 -5.04 -23.80 22.46
C ILE A 37 -3.91 -24.26 21.54
N LEU A 38 -3.93 -23.77 20.30
CA LEU A 38 -2.90 -24.00 19.29
C LEU A 38 -1.88 -22.87 19.30
N SER A 39 -0.64 -23.18 18.93
CA SER A 39 0.30 -22.13 18.51
C SER A 39 -0.16 -21.45 17.22
N SER A 40 0.15 -20.16 17.11
CA SER A 40 -0.09 -19.41 15.89
C SER A 40 0.59 -20.06 14.68
N GLY A 41 -0.14 -20.17 13.57
CA GLY A 41 0.34 -20.75 12.31
C GLY A 41 0.20 -22.27 12.19
N LEU A 42 -0.36 -22.98 13.17
CA LEU A 42 -0.67 -24.43 13.07
C LEU A 42 -2.01 -24.74 12.35
N SER A 43 -2.55 -23.76 11.61
CA SER A 43 -3.79 -23.84 10.81
C SER A 43 -5.02 -24.36 11.56
N LEU A 44 -5.63 -23.49 12.38
CA LEU A 44 -6.91 -23.78 13.05
C LEU A 44 -8.02 -24.15 12.04
N SER A 45 -8.05 -23.50 10.88
CA SER A 45 -9.05 -23.80 9.85
C SER A 45 -8.97 -25.25 9.37
N LYS A 46 -7.77 -25.79 9.15
CA LYS A 46 -7.58 -27.19 8.72
C LYS A 46 -8.03 -28.17 9.80
N LEU A 47 -7.67 -27.92 11.07
CA LEU A 47 -8.11 -28.73 12.21
C LEU A 47 -9.64 -28.79 12.31
N ILE A 48 -10.31 -27.64 12.22
CA ILE A 48 -11.77 -27.57 12.31
C ILE A 48 -12.41 -28.30 11.13
N SER A 49 -11.93 -28.11 9.90
CA SER A 49 -12.44 -28.83 8.74
C SER A 49 -12.33 -30.35 8.92
N SER A 50 -11.19 -30.86 9.37
CA SER A 50 -11.02 -32.29 9.68
C SER A 50 -11.99 -32.77 10.77
N LEU A 51 -12.24 -31.96 11.81
CA LEU A 51 -13.20 -32.29 12.86
C LEU A 51 -14.65 -32.35 12.34
N LEU A 52 -15.02 -31.45 11.43
CA LEU A 52 -16.38 -31.37 10.88
C LEU A 52 -16.70 -32.55 9.96
N LEU A 53 -15.70 -33.12 9.28
CA LEU A 53 -15.88 -34.32 8.44
C LEU A 53 -16.30 -35.57 9.24
N LEU A 54 -16.05 -35.59 10.55
CA LEU A 54 -16.45 -36.68 11.45
C LEU A 54 -17.89 -36.55 11.97
N HIS A 55 -18.55 -35.42 11.72
CA HIS A 55 -19.93 -35.19 12.16
C HIS A 55 -20.92 -35.97 11.28
N SER A 56 -21.80 -36.74 11.92
CA SER A 56 -22.88 -37.46 11.23
C SER A 56 -24.23 -36.79 11.51
N THR A 57 -25.09 -36.69 10.50
CA THR A 57 -26.44 -36.11 10.66
C THR A 57 -27.29 -36.84 11.70
N SER A 58 -27.02 -38.12 11.94
CA SER A 58 -27.67 -38.91 13.00
C SER A 58 -27.33 -38.46 14.43
N GLN A 59 -26.30 -37.63 14.63
CA GLN A 59 -25.90 -37.13 15.94
C GLN A 59 -26.65 -35.86 16.36
N GLY A 60 -27.42 -35.24 15.46
CA GLY A 60 -28.08 -33.95 15.66
C GLY A 60 -27.28 -32.78 15.09
N THR A 61 -27.84 -31.57 15.13
CA THR A 61 -27.26 -30.39 14.46
C THR A 61 -26.06 -29.84 15.24
N LEU A 62 -24.96 -29.55 14.54
CA LEU A 62 -23.74 -28.99 15.13
C LEU A 62 -23.66 -27.48 14.85
N LEU A 63 -23.62 -26.66 15.90
CA LEU A 63 -23.57 -25.21 15.77
C LEU A 63 -22.15 -24.68 15.94
N ILE A 64 -21.69 -23.88 14.98
CA ILE A 64 -20.41 -23.17 15.06
C ILE A 64 -20.72 -21.70 15.31
N LEU A 65 -20.32 -21.19 16.49
CA LEU A 65 -20.34 -19.77 16.78
C LEU A 65 -19.28 -19.08 15.94
N SER A 66 -19.73 -18.46 14.87
CA SER A 66 -18.86 -17.73 13.96
C SER A 66 -18.54 -16.37 14.56
N PRO A 67 -17.26 -16.00 14.74
CA PRO A 67 -16.90 -14.60 14.95
C PRO A 67 -17.26 -13.81 13.68
N SER A 68 -17.50 -12.51 13.79
CA SER A 68 -17.84 -11.62 12.67
C SER A 68 -16.79 -11.52 11.53
N SER A 69 -15.69 -12.28 11.61
CA SER A 69 -14.62 -12.29 10.61
C SER A 69 -14.89 -13.35 9.53
N ALA A 70 -15.26 -12.87 8.32
CA ALA A 70 -15.55 -13.71 7.16
C ALA A 70 -14.36 -14.60 6.72
N THR A 71 -13.12 -14.22 7.03
CA THR A 71 -11.90 -14.86 6.54
C THR A 71 -11.70 -16.29 7.09
N LEU A 72 -11.97 -16.54 8.37
CA LEU A 72 -11.76 -17.87 8.98
C LEU A 72 -12.79 -18.88 8.45
N LYS A 73 -14.05 -18.44 8.31
CA LYS A 73 -15.14 -19.23 7.73
C LYS A 73 -14.81 -19.67 6.30
N SER A 74 -14.34 -18.75 5.46
CA SER A 74 -13.94 -19.07 4.09
C SER A 74 -12.81 -20.10 4.03
N LYS A 75 -11.82 -20.01 4.94
CA LYS A 75 -10.73 -21.00 5.04
C LYS A 75 -11.23 -22.39 5.45
N ILE A 76 -12.16 -22.48 6.41
CA ILE A 76 -12.77 -23.76 6.82
C ILE A 76 -13.51 -24.40 5.64
N ASN A 77 -14.32 -23.61 4.93
CA ASN A 77 -15.06 -24.08 3.76
C ASN A 77 -14.13 -24.50 2.61
N PHE A 78 -13.04 -23.77 2.38
CA PHE A 78 -12.03 -24.12 1.39
C PHE A 78 -11.41 -25.49 1.72
N HIS A 79 -10.90 -25.69 2.93
CA HIS A 79 -10.30 -26.96 3.32
C HIS A 79 -11.31 -28.12 3.29
N LEU A 80 -12.57 -27.90 3.66
CA LEU A 80 -13.62 -28.93 3.54
C LEU A 80 -13.79 -29.41 2.09
N LYS A 81 -13.85 -28.47 1.13
CA LYS A 81 -13.95 -28.79 -0.29
C LYS A 81 -12.71 -29.52 -0.82
N THR A 82 -11.51 -29.13 -0.37
CA THR A 82 -10.26 -29.78 -0.77
C THR A 82 -10.13 -31.19 -0.22
N LEU A 83 -10.53 -31.39 1.04
CA LEU A 83 -10.37 -32.69 1.73
C LEU A 83 -11.37 -33.73 1.22
N ASN A 84 -12.56 -33.34 0.75
CA ASN A 84 -13.51 -34.27 0.17
C ASN A 84 -14.35 -33.62 -0.95
N PRO A 85 -13.97 -33.80 -2.23
CA PRO A 85 -14.69 -33.26 -3.37
C PRO A 85 -16.13 -33.78 -3.51
N GLN A 86 -16.46 -34.91 -2.89
CA GLN A 86 -17.80 -35.52 -2.88
C GLN A 86 -18.64 -35.11 -1.66
N PHE A 87 -18.11 -34.25 -0.78
CA PHE A 87 -18.84 -33.79 0.40
C PHE A 87 -19.79 -32.65 0.02
N TYR A 88 -21.03 -33.01 -0.29
CA TYR A 88 -22.08 -32.08 -0.72
C TYR A 88 -22.69 -31.22 0.41
N GLN A 89 -22.27 -31.40 1.66
CA GLN A 89 -22.80 -30.66 2.82
C GLN A 89 -21.76 -29.66 3.37
N VAL A 90 -21.58 -28.54 2.68
CA VAL A 90 -20.91 -27.37 3.26
C VAL A 90 -21.75 -26.85 4.42
N PRO A 91 -21.15 -26.43 5.56
CA PRO A 91 -21.91 -25.88 6.66
C PRO A 91 -22.81 -24.71 6.23
N VAL A 92 -24.09 -24.81 6.55
CA VAL A 92 -25.10 -23.81 6.17
C VAL A 92 -25.01 -22.61 7.09
N GLU A 93 -25.18 -21.41 6.57
CA GLU A 93 -25.19 -20.20 7.40
C GLU A 93 -26.60 -19.81 7.81
N ILE A 94 -26.77 -19.54 9.10
CA ILE A 94 -27.99 -18.99 9.68
C ILE A 94 -27.82 -17.49 9.85
N THR A 95 -28.44 -16.72 8.96
CA THR A 95 -28.44 -15.25 8.99
C THR A 95 -29.71 -14.70 9.66
N ALA A 96 -29.69 -13.40 9.98
CA ALA A 96 -30.84 -12.72 10.58
C ALA A 96 -32.03 -12.63 9.62
N ASP A 97 -31.77 -12.63 8.31
CA ASP A 97 -32.76 -12.48 7.24
C ASP A 97 -33.57 -13.76 6.98
N LEU A 98 -33.12 -14.90 7.50
CA LEU A 98 -33.86 -16.16 7.35
C LEU A 98 -35.15 -16.14 8.19
N PRO A 99 -36.32 -16.46 7.59
CA PRO A 99 -37.56 -16.63 8.32
C PRO A 99 -37.43 -17.65 9.44
N VAL A 100 -38.14 -17.42 10.55
CA VAL A 100 -38.09 -18.27 11.75
C VAL A 100 -38.34 -19.75 11.43
N ASN A 101 -39.29 -20.05 10.55
CA ASN A 101 -39.62 -21.42 10.15
C ASN A 101 -38.46 -22.12 9.41
N HIS A 102 -37.72 -21.38 8.58
CA HIS A 102 -36.52 -21.89 7.90
C HIS A 102 -35.38 -22.13 8.89
N ARG A 103 -35.16 -21.23 9.85
CA ARG A 103 -34.17 -21.45 10.92
C ARG A 103 -34.48 -22.70 11.73
N HIS A 104 -35.74 -22.91 12.08
CA HIS A 104 -36.17 -24.12 12.80
C HIS A 104 -35.94 -25.39 11.97
N SER A 105 -36.19 -25.37 10.66
CA SER A 105 -35.88 -26.50 9.77
C SER A 105 -34.39 -26.82 9.74
N LEU A 106 -33.53 -25.79 9.70
CA LEU A 106 -32.08 -25.96 9.76
C LEU A 106 -31.63 -26.54 11.11
N TYR A 107 -32.19 -26.08 12.22
CA TYR A 107 -31.91 -26.66 13.54
C TYR A 107 -32.30 -28.14 13.65
N SER A 108 -33.35 -28.57 12.93
CA SER A 108 -33.79 -29.97 12.88
C SER A 108 -33.13 -30.82 11.79
N SER A 109 -32.22 -30.26 10.99
CA SER A 109 -31.64 -30.94 9.82
C SER A 109 -30.55 -31.97 10.16
N GLY A 110 -29.97 -31.90 11.37
CA GLY A 110 -28.79 -32.69 11.74
C GLY A 110 -27.48 -32.18 11.12
N SER A 111 -27.53 -31.10 10.33
CA SER A 111 -26.38 -30.57 9.59
C SER A 111 -25.44 -29.73 10.49
N VAL A 112 -24.32 -29.30 9.90
CA VAL A 112 -23.43 -28.31 10.53
C VAL A 112 -23.87 -26.92 10.12
N CYS A 113 -24.05 -26.00 11.07
CA CYS A 113 -24.47 -24.63 10.79
C CYS A 113 -23.55 -23.58 11.41
N PHE A 114 -23.21 -22.55 10.64
CA PHE A 114 -22.64 -21.31 11.16
C PHE A 114 -23.75 -20.40 11.67
N ILE A 115 -23.56 -19.85 12.88
CA ILE A 115 -24.52 -18.92 13.48
C ILE A 115 -23.79 -17.86 14.30
N THR A 116 -24.34 -16.64 14.31
CA THR A 116 -23.79 -15.57 15.15
C THR A 116 -24.31 -15.69 16.59
N PRO A 117 -23.53 -15.26 17.61
CA PRO A 117 -23.99 -15.28 19.00
C PRO A 117 -25.31 -14.55 19.22
N LYS A 118 -25.53 -13.41 18.53
CA LYS A 118 -26.76 -12.60 18.64
C LYS A 118 -28.01 -13.35 18.17
N ILE A 119 -27.93 -14.11 17.08
CA ILE A 119 -29.08 -14.88 16.57
C ILE A 119 -29.36 -16.06 17.52
N LEU A 120 -28.31 -16.80 17.90
CA LEU A 120 -28.47 -17.98 18.74
C LEU A 120 -29.07 -17.64 20.11
N ILE A 121 -28.62 -16.56 20.75
CA ILE A 121 -29.15 -16.20 22.07
C ILE A 121 -30.62 -15.81 22.01
N VAL A 122 -31.06 -15.09 20.97
CA VAL A 122 -32.47 -14.72 20.78
C VAL A 122 -33.32 -15.97 20.56
N ASP A 123 -32.87 -16.89 19.70
CA ASP A 123 -33.62 -18.13 19.42
C ASP A 123 -33.68 -19.06 20.66
N LEU A 124 -32.64 -19.10 21.49
CA LEU A 124 -32.64 -19.82 22.78
C LEU A 124 -33.60 -19.19 23.80
N LEU A 125 -33.54 -17.86 23.98
CA LEU A 125 -34.39 -17.16 24.97
C LEU A 125 -35.86 -17.15 24.59
N THR A 126 -36.18 -17.15 23.29
CA THR A 126 -37.55 -17.20 22.78
C THR A 126 -38.08 -18.62 22.59
N ASN A 127 -37.31 -19.64 23.01
CA ASN A 127 -37.65 -21.06 22.89
C ASN A 127 -37.99 -21.51 21.45
N LYS A 128 -37.36 -20.85 20.46
CA LYS A 128 -37.51 -21.16 19.02
C LYS A 128 -36.50 -22.21 18.54
N LEU A 129 -35.50 -22.52 19.37
CA LEU A 129 -34.53 -23.58 19.18
C LEU A 129 -34.73 -24.64 20.27
N PRO A 130 -35.23 -25.85 19.94
CA PRO A 130 -35.21 -26.97 20.87
C PRO A 130 -33.75 -27.33 21.16
N ALA A 131 -33.25 -27.13 22.38
CA ALA A 131 -31.84 -27.42 22.66
C ALA A 131 -31.50 -28.91 22.54
N SER A 132 -32.49 -29.80 22.67
CA SER A 132 -32.34 -31.27 22.65
C SER A 132 -31.90 -31.86 21.31
N ILE A 133 -32.12 -31.15 20.19
CA ILE A 133 -31.75 -31.59 18.83
C ILE A 133 -30.34 -31.14 18.43
N ILE A 134 -29.67 -30.33 19.26
CA ILE A 134 -28.31 -29.86 19.02
C ILE A 134 -27.31 -30.85 19.61
N SER A 135 -26.37 -31.31 18.77
CA SER A 135 -25.34 -32.28 19.12
C SER A 135 -24.18 -31.64 19.91
N GLY A 136 -23.84 -30.40 19.58
CA GLY A 136 -22.78 -29.65 20.23
C GLY A 136 -22.61 -28.23 19.74
N LEU A 137 -21.72 -27.50 20.42
CA LEU A 137 -21.35 -26.12 20.13
C LEU A 137 -19.84 -26.01 19.91
N ILE A 138 -19.43 -25.36 18.83
CA ILE A 138 -18.03 -25.03 18.53
C ILE A 138 -17.82 -23.51 18.63
N ILE A 139 -16.81 -23.07 19.38
CA ILE A 139 -16.43 -21.66 19.54
C ILE A 139 -14.99 -21.48 19.06
N LEU A 140 -14.74 -20.56 18.12
CA LEU A 140 -13.43 -20.43 17.44
C LEU A 140 -12.53 -19.32 17.98
N ASN A 141 -13.04 -18.47 18.87
CA ASN A 141 -12.43 -17.23 19.34
C ASN A 141 -12.29 -17.19 20.87
N ALA A 142 -11.83 -18.29 21.51
CA ALA A 142 -11.77 -18.40 22.98
C ALA A 142 -11.05 -17.24 23.67
N HIS A 143 -10.05 -16.65 23.00
CA HIS A 143 -9.28 -15.51 23.50
C HIS A 143 -10.11 -14.24 23.72
N SER A 144 -11.24 -14.09 23.03
CA SER A 144 -12.15 -12.95 23.17
C SER A 144 -13.24 -13.16 24.23
N VAL A 145 -13.41 -14.40 24.74
CA VAL A 145 -14.47 -14.74 25.70
C VAL A 145 -14.17 -14.16 27.08
N SER A 146 -15.18 -13.54 27.70
CA SER A 146 -15.16 -13.04 29.08
C SER A 146 -16.41 -13.49 29.85
N GLU A 147 -16.45 -13.27 31.16
CA GLU A 147 -17.64 -13.54 32.00
C GLU A 147 -18.90 -12.81 31.51
N THR A 148 -18.73 -11.65 30.87
CA THR A 148 -19.81 -10.81 30.34
C THR A 148 -20.08 -11.02 28.85
N SER A 149 -19.35 -11.92 28.19
CA SER A 149 -19.51 -12.19 26.76
C SER A 149 -20.82 -12.92 26.44
N THR A 150 -21.37 -12.65 25.25
CA THR A 150 -22.59 -13.33 24.78
C THR A 150 -22.38 -14.83 24.66
N GLU A 151 -21.19 -15.27 24.24
CA GLU A 151 -20.80 -16.68 24.14
C GLU A 151 -20.85 -17.39 25.49
N ALA A 152 -20.34 -16.77 26.56
CA ALA A 152 -20.44 -17.31 27.91
C ALA A 152 -21.90 -17.44 28.37
N PHE A 153 -22.74 -16.45 28.04
CA PHE A 153 -24.16 -16.47 28.36
C PHE A 153 -24.92 -17.56 27.58
N ILE A 154 -24.63 -17.71 26.29
CA ILE A 154 -25.16 -18.79 25.44
C ILE A 154 -24.82 -20.15 26.05
N VAL A 155 -23.55 -20.40 26.39
CA VAL A 155 -23.13 -21.70 26.94
C VAL A 155 -23.83 -22.00 28.25
N ARG A 156 -24.01 -21.00 29.13
CA ARG A 156 -24.74 -21.16 30.39
C ARG A 156 -26.20 -21.59 30.17
N ILE A 157 -26.91 -20.93 29.25
CA ILE A 157 -28.30 -21.28 28.92
C ILE A 157 -28.35 -22.64 28.22
N PHE A 158 -27.49 -22.85 27.23
CA PHE A 158 -27.42 -24.07 26.44
C PHE A 158 -27.19 -25.31 27.32
N ARG A 159 -26.25 -25.24 28.28
CA ARG A 159 -26.01 -26.32 29.24
C ARG A 159 -27.16 -26.56 30.22
N SER A 160 -27.97 -25.54 30.50
CA SER A 160 -29.18 -25.70 31.34
C SER A 160 -30.29 -26.46 30.60
N LEU A 161 -30.37 -26.29 29.27
CA LEU A 161 -31.40 -26.90 28.41
C LEU A 161 -30.97 -28.24 27.81
N ASN A 162 -29.67 -28.45 27.55
CA ASN A 162 -29.11 -29.69 27.02
C ASN A 162 -27.78 -30.02 27.73
N ARG A 163 -27.86 -30.97 28.68
CA ARG A 163 -26.69 -31.42 29.45
C ARG A 163 -25.79 -32.41 28.68
N SER A 164 -26.33 -33.08 27.68
CA SER A 164 -25.64 -34.10 26.88
C SER A 164 -24.80 -33.55 25.73
N ALA A 165 -25.09 -32.33 25.25
CA ALA A 165 -24.34 -31.71 24.16
C ALA A 165 -22.94 -31.27 24.59
N PHE A 166 -21.94 -31.50 23.72
CA PHE A 166 -20.56 -31.09 23.96
C PHE A 166 -20.33 -29.60 23.66
N VAL A 167 -19.32 -29.00 24.29
CA VAL A 167 -18.85 -27.65 23.96
C VAL A 167 -17.35 -27.71 23.69
N ARG A 168 -16.94 -27.46 22.44
CA ARG A 168 -15.54 -27.47 22.00
C ARG A 168 -15.11 -26.05 21.64
N VAL A 169 -14.01 -25.61 22.22
CA VAL A 169 -13.61 -24.20 22.15
C VAL A 169 -12.16 -24.12 21.72
N PHE A 170 -11.85 -23.24 20.78
CA PHE A 170 -10.55 -23.17 20.12
C PHE A 170 -9.97 -21.75 20.20
N SER A 171 -8.65 -21.67 20.26
CA SER A 171 -7.89 -20.45 20.03
C SER A 171 -6.53 -20.78 19.42
N ASP A 172 -6.12 -20.01 18.41
CA ASP A 172 -4.77 -20.01 17.84
C ASP A 172 -3.93 -18.80 18.32
N ARG A 173 -4.45 -18.07 19.33
CA ARG A 173 -3.82 -16.90 19.97
C ARG A 173 -3.40 -17.24 21.39
N PRO A 174 -2.32 -18.01 21.61
CA PRO A 174 -1.89 -18.41 22.94
C PRO A 174 -1.52 -17.21 23.81
N GLN A 175 -0.95 -16.14 23.24
CA GLN A 175 -0.56 -14.93 23.98
C GLN A 175 -1.76 -14.24 24.64
N ALA A 176 -2.91 -14.20 23.95
CA ALA A 176 -4.12 -13.60 24.50
C ALA A 176 -4.74 -14.44 25.63
N MET A 177 -4.52 -15.76 25.62
CA MET A 177 -5.02 -16.69 26.64
C MET A 177 -4.25 -16.61 27.96
N VAL A 178 -3.05 -16.02 27.95
CA VAL A 178 -2.24 -15.75 29.14
C VAL A 178 -2.27 -14.27 29.55
N SER A 179 -3.09 -13.44 28.89
CA SER A 179 -3.16 -12.01 29.20
C SER A 179 -3.95 -11.74 30.48
N GLY A 180 -3.33 -11.01 31.41
CA GLY A 180 -3.91 -10.70 32.72
C GLY A 180 -4.09 -11.93 33.63
N PHE A 181 -4.73 -11.72 34.78
CA PHE A 181 -4.82 -12.75 35.82
C PHE A 181 -5.73 -13.94 35.42
N ALA A 182 -5.13 -15.14 35.34
CA ALA A 182 -5.81 -16.43 35.21
C ALA A 182 -6.83 -16.54 34.05
N LYS A 183 -6.58 -15.88 32.92
CA LYS A 183 -7.52 -15.77 31.79
C LYS A 183 -8.00 -17.13 31.26
N ALA A 184 -7.10 -18.09 31.02
CA ALA A 184 -7.48 -19.42 30.57
C ALA A 184 -8.45 -20.13 31.54
N GLU A 185 -8.15 -20.08 32.83
CA GLU A 185 -9.01 -20.65 33.88
C GLU A 185 -10.38 -19.97 33.92
N ARG A 186 -10.42 -18.63 33.87
CA ARG A 186 -11.68 -17.87 33.84
C ARG A 186 -12.52 -18.22 32.61
N THR A 187 -11.90 -18.30 31.43
CA THR A 187 -12.58 -18.73 30.20
C THR A 187 -13.15 -20.14 30.34
N MET A 188 -12.38 -21.09 30.90
CA MET A 188 -12.86 -22.45 31.16
C MET A 188 -14.05 -22.47 32.12
N LYS A 189 -13.99 -21.71 33.23
CA LYS A 189 -15.10 -21.58 34.20
C LYS A 189 -16.35 -21.00 33.54
N CYS A 190 -16.22 -19.94 32.75
CA CYS A 190 -17.35 -19.31 32.05
C CYS A 190 -18.03 -20.27 31.07
N LEU A 191 -17.24 -21.07 30.37
CA LEU A 191 -17.72 -22.01 29.36
C LEU A 191 -18.04 -23.40 29.94
N HIS A 192 -17.93 -23.58 31.26
CA HIS A 192 -18.17 -24.85 31.97
C HIS A 192 -17.33 -26.01 31.41
N ILE A 193 -16.08 -25.74 31.05
CA ILE A 193 -15.13 -26.70 30.49
C ILE A 193 -14.13 -27.12 31.55
N ARG A 194 -13.84 -28.43 31.61
CA ARG A 194 -12.90 -29.01 32.58
C ARG A 194 -11.54 -29.38 31.99
N LYS A 195 -11.46 -29.55 30.66
CA LYS A 195 -10.30 -30.08 29.95
C LYS A 195 -9.65 -29.00 29.09
N LEU A 196 -8.33 -28.91 29.20
CA LEU A 196 -7.47 -27.99 28.47
C LEU A 196 -6.47 -28.80 27.64
N HIS A 197 -6.46 -28.61 26.33
CA HIS A 197 -5.53 -29.24 25.40
C HIS A 197 -4.56 -28.17 24.89
N LEU A 198 -3.28 -28.32 25.21
CA LEU A 198 -2.23 -27.38 24.81
C LEU A 198 -1.39 -27.99 23.69
N TRP A 199 -1.31 -27.29 22.56
CA TRP A 199 -0.59 -27.75 21.38
C TRP A 199 0.44 -26.70 20.94
N PRO A 200 1.53 -26.54 21.70
CA PRO A 200 2.65 -25.71 21.32
C PRO A 200 3.43 -26.31 20.13
N ARG A 201 4.22 -25.49 19.42
CA ARG A 201 5.07 -25.99 18.31
C ARG A 201 6.10 -27.05 18.74
N PHE A 202 6.55 -27.00 19.99
CA PHE A 202 7.49 -27.98 20.57
C PHE A 202 6.79 -29.24 21.10
N GLN A 203 5.46 -29.35 20.97
CA GLN A 203 4.77 -30.59 21.31
C GLN A 203 5.31 -31.71 20.41
N VAL A 204 5.59 -32.88 20.99
CA VAL A 204 6.35 -33.97 20.34
C VAL A 204 5.81 -34.33 18.94
N TYR A 205 4.51 -34.48 18.77
CA TYR A 205 3.88 -34.80 17.48
C TYR A 205 3.94 -33.63 16.49
N VAL A 206 3.81 -32.38 16.98
CA VAL A 206 3.91 -31.19 16.13
C VAL A 206 5.35 -31.00 15.61
N SER A 207 6.34 -31.11 16.51
CA SER A 207 7.76 -30.97 16.17
C SER A 207 8.18 -32.05 15.17
N GLN A 208 7.89 -33.32 15.48
CA GLN A 208 8.25 -34.46 14.63
C GLN A 208 7.69 -34.37 13.22
N GLU A 209 6.54 -33.72 13.02
CA GLU A 209 5.94 -33.56 11.71
C GLU A 209 6.47 -32.31 10.97
N LEU A 210 6.65 -31.20 11.66
CA LEU A 210 7.20 -29.97 11.05
C LEU A 210 8.69 -30.06 10.74
N GLU A 211 9.44 -30.90 11.45
CA GLU A 211 10.89 -31.10 11.26
C GLU A 211 11.22 -32.15 10.19
N GLN A 212 10.22 -32.80 9.57
CA GLN A 212 10.47 -33.76 8.48
C GLN A 212 11.01 -33.11 7.21
N ASP A 213 10.54 -31.89 6.91
CA ASP A 213 10.94 -31.11 5.74
C ASP A 213 11.06 -29.63 6.13
N PRO A 214 12.12 -29.26 6.87
CA PRO A 214 12.29 -27.88 7.31
C PRO A 214 12.64 -26.99 6.11
N SER A 215 12.01 -25.81 6.04
CA SER A 215 12.40 -24.81 5.05
C SER A 215 13.82 -24.30 5.31
N ASP A 216 14.63 -24.16 4.26
CA ASP A 216 15.96 -23.57 4.37
C ASP A 216 15.87 -22.10 4.76
N VAL A 217 16.36 -21.76 5.96
CA VAL A 217 16.45 -20.38 6.45
C VAL A 217 17.91 -19.93 6.44
N VAL A 218 18.21 -18.89 5.64
CA VAL A 218 19.52 -18.25 5.62
C VAL A 218 19.49 -17.02 6.52
N ASP A 219 20.09 -17.11 7.71
CA ASP A 219 20.26 -15.98 8.65
C ASP A 219 21.47 -15.13 8.27
N ILE A 220 21.24 -13.94 7.71
CA ILE A 220 22.29 -12.97 7.40
C ILE A 220 22.36 -11.93 8.53
N ARG A 221 23.35 -12.07 9.41
CA ARG A 221 23.56 -11.14 10.53
C ARG A 221 24.39 -9.94 10.12
N VAL A 222 23.75 -8.78 10.03
CA VAL A 222 24.43 -7.49 9.82
C VAL A 222 24.69 -6.84 11.19
N PRO A 223 25.96 -6.67 11.60
CA PRO A 223 26.27 -6.08 12.91
C PRO A 223 25.95 -4.58 12.93
N MET A 224 25.41 -4.11 14.06
CA MET A 224 25.22 -2.67 14.28
C MET A 224 26.57 -1.95 14.41
N SER A 225 26.63 -0.73 13.90
CA SER A 225 27.81 0.13 14.12
C SER A 225 27.95 0.51 15.60
N LYS A 226 29.16 0.92 16.01
CA LYS A 226 29.43 1.41 17.38
C LYS A 226 28.48 2.55 17.79
N TYR A 227 28.12 3.42 16.86
CA TYR A 227 27.21 4.55 17.11
C TYR A 227 25.75 4.08 17.25
N MET A 228 25.31 3.15 16.41
CA MET A 228 23.97 2.55 16.52
C MET A 228 23.80 1.83 17.86
N MET A 229 24.81 1.06 18.28
CA MET A 229 24.82 0.44 19.61
C MET A 229 24.76 1.48 20.72
N GLY A 230 25.50 2.59 20.61
CA GLY A 230 25.47 3.68 21.59
C GLY A 230 24.11 4.37 21.69
N ILE A 231 23.49 4.68 20.55
CA ILE A 231 22.16 5.30 20.48
C ILE A 231 21.09 4.36 21.04
N GLN A 232 21.08 3.10 20.57
CA GLN A 232 20.12 2.11 21.04
C GLN A 232 20.27 1.88 22.53
N LYS A 233 21.50 1.73 23.05
CA LYS A 233 21.77 1.60 24.48
C LYS A 233 21.21 2.79 25.26
N SER A 234 21.43 4.01 24.79
CA SER A 234 20.93 5.22 25.45
C SER A 234 19.40 5.28 25.47
N ILE A 235 18.74 4.97 24.35
CA ILE A 235 17.27 4.93 24.26
C ILE A 235 16.69 3.87 25.21
N VAL A 236 17.29 2.67 25.23
CA VAL A 236 16.90 1.55 26.10
C VAL A 236 17.08 1.92 27.57
N GLU A 237 18.18 2.59 27.95
CA GLU A 237 18.43 3.06 29.32
C GLU A 237 17.40 4.12 29.77
N VAL A 238 17.12 5.12 28.93
CA VAL A 238 16.14 6.17 29.24
C VAL A 238 14.73 5.58 29.33
N MET A 239 14.36 4.68 28.41
CA MET A 239 13.08 3.98 28.45
C MET A 239 12.95 3.14 29.72
N GLY A 240 14.01 2.43 30.13
CA GLY A 240 14.06 1.71 31.39
C GLY A 240 13.84 2.61 32.61
N ALA A 241 14.42 3.82 32.62
CA ALA A 241 14.19 4.81 33.68
C ALA A 241 12.73 5.29 33.71
N CYS A 242 12.14 5.62 32.55
CA CYS A 242 10.73 6.03 32.46
C CYS A 242 9.78 4.91 32.95
N LEU A 243 10.03 3.66 32.55
CA LEU A 243 9.26 2.50 33.03
C LEU A 243 9.39 2.31 34.54
N LYS A 244 10.60 2.50 35.10
CA LYS A 244 10.84 2.42 36.55
C LYS A 244 10.04 3.46 37.32
N GLU A 245 9.98 4.71 36.84
CA GLU A 245 9.14 5.75 37.46
C GLU A 245 7.64 5.44 37.29
N MET A 246 7.24 4.92 36.14
CA MET A 246 5.83 4.55 35.90
C MET A 246 5.37 3.43 36.84
N ARG A 247 6.23 2.44 37.14
CA ARG A 247 5.94 1.37 38.11
C ARG A 247 5.67 1.89 39.53
N LYS A 248 6.24 3.03 39.93
CA LYS A 248 5.99 3.62 41.27
C LYS A 248 4.57 4.15 41.45
N THR A 249 3.82 4.32 40.36
CA THR A 249 2.45 4.86 40.43
C THR A 249 1.44 3.85 40.98
N ASN A 250 1.76 2.55 41.02
CA ASN A 250 0.86 1.45 41.42
C ASN A 250 -0.50 1.42 40.69
N LYS A 251 -0.63 2.16 39.57
CA LYS A 251 -1.86 2.23 38.74
C LYS A 251 -1.77 1.37 37.48
N VAL A 252 -0.62 0.74 37.25
CA VAL A 252 -0.32 -0.07 36.06
C VAL A 252 0.28 -1.38 36.53
N ASP A 253 -0.15 -2.48 35.91
CA ASP A 253 0.41 -3.80 36.11
C ASP A 253 1.89 -3.82 35.68
N VAL A 254 2.75 -4.29 36.58
CA VAL A 254 4.21 -4.22 36.44
C VAL A 254 4.73 -5.33 35.51
N GLU A 255 3.98 -6.41 35.34
CA GLU A 255 4.38 -7.58 34.54
C GLU A 255 4.58 -7.23 33.06
N ASP A 256 3.70 -6.39 32.51
CA ASP A 256 3.74 -6.00 31.09
C ASP A 256 4.72 -4.85 30.79
N LEU A 257 5.20 -4.15 31.82
CA LEU A 257 6.03 -2.94 31.72
C LEU A 257 7.53 -3.25 31.64
N THR A 258 7.95 -4.09 30.70
CA THR A 258 9.37 -4.39 30.44
C THR A 258 9.95 -3.51 29.33
N VAL A 259 11.28 -3.35 29.31
CA VAL A 259 11.96 -2.59 28.26
C VAL A 259 11.79 -3.28 26.90
N GLU A 260 11.81 -4.61 26.86
CA GLU A 260 11.56 -5.39 25.65
C GLU A 260 10.14 -5.14 25.11
N ASN A 261 9.12 -5.18 25.98
CA ASN A 261 7.75 -4.84 25.59
C ASN A 261 7.64 -3.39 25.12
N GLY A 262 8.38 -2.47 25.77
CA GLY A 262 8.44 -1.04 25.44
C GLY A 262 8.92 -0.71 24.02
N LEU A 263 9.65 -1.63 23.38
CA LEU A 263 10.13 -1.46 21.99
C LEU A 263 9.05 -1.80 20.94
N PHE A 264 8.00 -2.54 21.30
CA PHE A 264 6.97 -2.96 20.35
C PHE A 264 5.87 -1.90 20.17
N LYS A 265 5.27 -1.85 18.97
CA LYS A 265 4.17 -0.91 18.66
C LYS A 265 2.93 -1.12 19.54
N SER A 266 2.68 -2.35 20.00
CA SER A 266 1.56 -2.71 20.88
C SER A 266 1.70 -2.19 22.31
N PHE A 267 2.88 -1.67 22.69
CA PHE A 267 3.10 -1.17 24.04
C PHE A 267 2.21 0.00 24.42
N ASP A 268 2.00 0.95 23.49
CA ASP A 268 1.12 2.10 23.70
C ASP A 268 -0.32 1.64 23.98
N GLU A 269 -0.78 0.57 23.31
CA GLU A 269 -2.12 0.00 23.52
C GLU A 269 -2.22 -0.71 24.87
N ILE A 270 -1.18 -1.43 25.30
CA ILE A 270 -1.14 -2.09 26.60
C ILE A 270 -1.22 -1.05 27.72
N VAL A 271 -0.41 0.02 27.64
CA VAL A 271 -0.40 1.12 28.61
C VAL A 271 -1.73 1.86 28.61
N ARG A 272 -2.30 2.16 27.44
CA ARG A 272 -3.62 2.81 27.33
C ARG A 272 -4.75 1.94 27.85
N ARG A 273 -4.79 0.64 27.56
CA ARG A 273 -5.85 -0.27 28.03
C ARG A 273 -5.99 -0.25 29.55
N GLN A 274 -4.87 -0.09 30.27
CA GLN A 274 -4.86 -0.04 31.73
C GLN A 274 -5.19 1.36 32.27
N LEU A 275 -4.74 2.41 31.57
CA LEU A 275 -4.84 3.79 32.05
C LEU A 275 -6.10 4.53 31.59
N ASP A 276 -6.67 4.20 30.44
CA ASP A 276 -7.85 4.86 29.85
C ASP A 276 -9.06 4.89 30.81
N PRO A 277 -9.42 3.78 31.52
CA PRO A 277 -10.56 3.80 32.45
C PRO A 277 -10.40 4.80 33.61
N ILE A 278 -9.15 5.12 33.97
CA ILE A 278 -8.81 6.00 35.09
C ILE A 278 -8.12 7.29 34.62
N TRP A 279 -8.10 7.58 33.31
CA TRP A 279 -7.25 8.61 32.72
C TRP A 279 -7.48 10.02 33.31
N HIS A 280 -8.74 10.31 33.64
CA HIS A 280 -9.16 11.56 34.26
C HIS A 280 -8.60 11.74 35.69
N THR A 281 -8.30 10.65 36.39
CA THR A 281 -7.76 10.65 37.77
C THR A 281 -6.23 10.67 37.84
N LEU A 282 -5.55 10.46 36.71
CA LEU A 282 -4.09 10.39 36.67
C LEU A 282 -3.46 11.76 36.81
N GLY A 283 -2.43 11.85 37.65
CA GLY A 283 -1.62 13.06 37.82
C GLY A 283 -0.84 13.45 36.56
N LYS A 284 -0.45 14.72 36.48
CA LYS A 284 0.29 15.29 35.33
C LYS A 284 1.59 14.54 35.03
N GLN A 285 2.31 14.09 36.07
CA GLN A 285 3.56 13.36 35.94
C GLN A 285 3.39 12.01 35.21
N THR A 286 2.35 11.24 35.54
CA THR A 286 2.07 9.96 34.88
C THR A 286 1.66 10.14 33.42
N LYS A 287 0.84 11.16 33.13
CA LYS A 287 0.48 11.50 31.74
C LYS A 287 1.70 11.91 30.92
N GLN A 288 2.64 12.65 31.53
CA GLN A 288 3.90 13.01 30.90
C GLN A 288 4.76 11.78 30.61
N LEU A 289 4.92 10.86 31.58
CA LEU A 289 5.68 9.62 31.38
C LEU A 289 5.14 8.76 30.23
N VAL A 290 3.81 8.67 30.09
CA VAL A 290 3.18 7.97 28.94
C VAL A 290 3.51 8.67 27.61
N SER A 291 3.50 10.00 27.58
CA SER A 291 3.89 10.78 26.40
C SER A 291 5.39 10.64 26.07
N ASP A 292 6.24 10.60 27.09
CA ASP A 292 7.68 10.45 26.94
C ASP A 292 8.04 9.07 26.42
N LEU A 293 7.42 7.99 26.94
CA LEU A 293 7.57 6.63 26.43
C LEU A 293 7.16 6.53 24.95
N LYS A 294 6.05 7.17 24.57
CA LYS A 294 5.62 7.27 23.17
C LYS A 294 6.64 8.01 22.31
N THR A 295 7.28 9.05 22.84
CA THR A 295 8.28 9.85 22.13
C THR A 295 9.60 9.09 21.98
N LEU A 296 10.06 8.40 23.02
CA LEU A 296 11.25 7.55 23.00
C LEU A 296 11.11 6.41 21.98
N ARG A 297 9.91 5.83 21.85
CA ARG A 297 9.60 4.85 20.79
C ARG A 297 9.73 5.44 19.39
N LYS A 298 9.28 6.69 19.21
CA LYS A 298 9.43 7.43 17.94
C LYS A 298 10.87 7.81 17.62
N LEU A 299 11.80 7.84 18.58
CA LEU A 299 13.23 8.13 18.31
C LEU A 299 13.89 7.12 17.36
N LEU A 300 13.33 5.91 17.20
CA LEU A 300 13.74 4.98 16.14
C LEU A 300 13.41 5.51 14.74
N ASP A 301 12.29 6.23 14.56
CA ASP A 301 11.97 6.94 13.31
C ASP A 301 12.91 8.14 13.07
N TYR A 302 13.58 8.65 14.11
CA TYR A 302 14.60 9.70 13.98
C TYR A 302 15.94 9.18 13.46
N LEU A 303 16.13 7.87 13.25
CA LEU A 303 17.39 7.32 12.75
C LEU A 303 17.75 7.88 11.37
N VAL A 304 16.79 8.01 10.44
CA VAL A 304 17.05 8.62 9.13
C VAL A 304 17.37 10.12 9.29
N ARG A 305 16.63 10.84 10.17
CA ARG A 305 16.92 12.24 10.53
C ARG A 305 18.31 12.42 11.16
N ALA A 306 18.80 11.42 11.88
CA ALA A 306 20.15 11.40 12.43
C ALA A 306 21.20 11.19 11.34
N VAL A 307 20.92 10.35 10.32
CA VAL A 307 21.78 10.22 9.13
C VAL A 307 21.87 11.55 8.39
N GLU A 308 20.75 12.27 8.21
CA GLU A 308 20.76 13.62 7.62
C GLU A 308 21.66 14.58 8.41
N LYS A 309 21.49 14.64 9.74
CA LYS A 309 22.29 15.52 10.61
C LYS A 309 23.78 15.14 10.60
N HIS A 310 24.10 13.86 10.51
CA HIS A 310 25.47 13.37 10.49
C HIS A 310 26.16 13.64 9.14
N MET A 311 25.49 13.29 8.05
CA MET A 311 26.06 13.36 6.71
C MET A 311 26.05 14.79 6.16
N GLN A 312 25.01 15.58 6.44
CA GLN A 312 24.81 16.95 5.94
C GLN A 312 24.87 17.08 4.40
N THR A 313 24.70 15.97 3.69
CA THR A 313 24.82 15.86 2.22
C THR A 313 23.48 15.68 1.51
N PHE A 314 22.41 15.40 2.23
CA PHE A 314 21.04 15.32 1.70
C PHE A 314 20.06 15.96 2.69
N LEU A 315 18.81 16.16 2.26
CA LEU A 315 17.69 16.57 3.12
C LEU A 315 16.56 15.54 3.03
N HIS A 316 15.75 15.40 4.08
CA HIS A 316 14.51 14.64 4.01
C HIS A 316 13.51 15.28 3.07
N ARG A 317 12.62 14.47 2.49
CA ARG A 317 11.54 14.92 1.59
C ARG A 317 10.78 16.14 2.14
N GLU A 318 10.39 16.11 3.42
CA GLU A 318 9.62 17.17 4.08
C GLU A 318 10.32 18.54 4.14
N LYS A 319 11.66 18.57 3.98
CA LYS A 319 12.45 19.82 3.95
C LYS A 319 12.66 20.36 2.53
N LYS A 320 12.27 19.58 1.52
CA LYS A 320 12.40 19.95 0.11
C LYS A 320 11.13 20.63 -0.36
N ILE A 321 11.29 21.55 -1.29
CA ILE A 321 10.16 22.21 -1.94
C ILE A 321 9.63 21.23 -2.99
N LEU A 322 8.40 20.76 -2.81
CA LEU A 322 7.73 19.96 -3.82
C LEU A 322 7.35 20.86 -5.00
N PRO A 323 7.81 20.58 -6.23
CA PRO A 323 7.50 21.43 -7.37
C PRO A 323 6.01 21.39 -7.73
N SER A 324 5.46 22.54 -8.13
CA SER A 324 4.04 22.72 -8.40
C SER A 324 3.49 21.94 -9.60
N PHE A 325 4.35 21.39 -10.49
CA PHE A 325 3.89 20.57 -11.62
C PHE A 325 3.17 19.29 -11.18
N VAL A 326 3.43 18.80 -9.95
CA VAL A 326 2.83 17.58 -9.40
C VAL A 326 1.30 17.66 -9.32
N ASP A 327 0.75 18.86 -9.21
CA ASP A 327 -0.70 19.10 -9.16
C ASP A 327 -1.38 19.14 -10.54
N TRP A 328 -0.61 19.00 -11.63
CA TRP A 328 -1.09 19.18 -12.99
C TRP A 328 -0.99 17.89 -13.79
N PHE A 329 -2.03 17.60 -14.57
CA PHE A 329 -2.02 16.50 -15.52
C PHE A 329 -0.97 16.76 -16.60
N GLY A 330 -0.15 15.75 -16.88
CA GLY A 330 0.91 15.86 -17.87
C GLY A 330 0.83 14.89 -19.04
N TRP A 331 1.67 15.15 -20.04
CA TRP A 331 1.94 14.26 -21.16
C TRP A 331 3.45 14.15 -21.39
N CYS A 332 3.94 12.94 -21.60
CA CYS A 332 5.33 12.62 -21.90
C CYS A 332 5.45 12.06 -23.31
N THR A 333 6.39 12.56 -24.10
CA THR A 333 6.53 12.18 -25.52
C THR A 333 7.18 10.81 -25.76
N TRP A 334 7.66 10.13 -24.71
CA TRP A 334 8.45 8.89 -24.84
C TRP A 334 7.71 7.76 -25.54
N ASP A 335 6.64 7.17 -24.98
CA ASP A 335 5.98 6.05 -25.69
C ASP A 335 5.24 6.50 -26.97
N ALA A 336 4.94 7.80 -27.08
CA ALA A 336 4.29 8.37 -28.24
C ALA A 336 5.20 8.34 -29.48
N PHE A 337 6.47 8.70 -29.31
CA PHE A 337 7.41 8.88 -30.44
C PHE A 337 8.77 8.24 -30.25
N TYR A 338 9.12 7.81 -29.04
CA TYR A 338 10.48 7.52 -28.61
C TYR A 338 11.42 8.63 -29.09
N THR A 339 12.53 8.28 -29.73
CA THR A 339 13.50 9.24 -30.26
C THR A 339 13.02 9.99 -31.51
N ASP A 340 11.85 9.69 -32.06
CA ASP A 340 11.30 10.31 -33.28
C ASP A 340 10.43 11.55 -33.01
N VAL A 341 10.42 12.08 -31.77
CA VAL A 341 9.65 13.29 -31.41
C VAL A 341 9.98 14.49 -32.31
N THR A 342 8.95 15.24 -32.72
CA THR A 342 9.04 16.43 -33.60
C THR A 342 8.16 17.56 -33.08
N THR A 343 8.36 18.78 -33.60
CA THR A 343 7.50 19.94 -33.30
C THR A 343 6.05 19.66 -33.66
N GLU A 344 5.81 19.09 -34.85
CA GLU A 344 4.48 18.76 -35.34
C GLU A 344 3.81 17.66 -34.50
N GLY A 345 4.57 16.64 -34.09
CA GLY A 345 4.05 15.57 -33.22
C GLY A 345 3.63 16.08 -31.84
N ILE A 346 4.37 17.03 -31.26
CA ILE A 346 4.00 17.67 -29.99
C ILE A 346 2.67 18.42 -30.14
N GLU A 347 2.54 19.24 -31.18
CA GLU A 347 1.31 20.00 -31.45
C GLU A 347 0.10 19.07 -31.67
N GLU A 348 0.27 17.98 -32.42
CA GLU A 348 -0.79 16.99 -32.66
C GLU A 348 -1.27 16.34 -31.36
N GLY A 349 -0.35 15.95 -30.48
CA GLY A 349 -0.70 15.32 -29.20
C GLY A 349 -1.41 16.26 -28.23
N LEU A 350 -0.90 17.50 -28.08
CA LEU A 350 -1.51 18.50 -27.21
C LEU A 350 -2.91 18.91 -27.68
N LYS A 351 -3.07 19.07 -29.00
CA LYS A 351 -4.37 19.33 -29.62
C LYS A 351 -5.33 18.17 -29.39
N SER A 352 -4.90 16.93 -29.63
CA SER A 352 -5.73 15.74 -29.45
C SER A 352 -6.25 15.59 -28.01
N LEU A 353 -5.39 15.79 -27.02
CA LEU A 353 -5.78 15.75 -25.60
C LEU A 353 -6.75 16.87 -25.22
N SER A 354 -6.52 18.09 -25.73
CA SER A 354 -7.38 19.25 -25.45
C SER A 354 -8.76 19.13 -26.09
N GLU A 355 -8.85 18.66 -27.33
CA GLU A 355 -10.12 18.41 -28.01
C GLU A 355 -10.95 17.32 -27.32
N GLY A 356 -10.30 16.35 -26.67
CA GLY A 356 -10.96 15.33 -25.86
C GLY A 356 -11.34 15.75 -24.44
N GLY A 357 -11.05 17.00 -24.05
CA GLY A 357 -11.40 17.55 -22.73
C GLY A 357 -10.46 17.15 -21.59
N ALA A 358 -9.26 16.63 -21.91
CA ALA A 358 -8.22 16.27 -20.95
C ALA A 358 -6.94 17.08 -21.22
N SER A 359 -7.05 18.41 -21.22
CA SER A 359 -5.93 19.30 -21.55
C SER A 359 -4.79 19.18 -20.54
N PRO A 360 -3.57 18.76 -20.95
CA PRO A 360 -2.41 18.76 -20.08
C PRO A 360 -1.97 20.19 -19.77
N ARG A 361 -1.40 20.38 -18.57
CA ARG A 361 -0.72 21.63 -18.16
C ARG A 361 0.76 21.38 -17.84
N PHE A 362 1.21 20.15 -18.02
CA PHE A 362 2.59 19.73 -17.92
C PHE A 362 3.00 18.91 -19.16
N LEU A 363 4.13 19.24 -19.78
CA LEU A 363 4.70 18.51 -20.91
C LEU A 363 6.12 18.07 -20.56
N ILE A 364 6.46 16.83 -20.88
CA ILE A 364 7.84 16.35 -20.91
C ILE A 364 8.20 16.06 -22.37
N ILE A 365 9.12 16.85 -22.93
CA ILE A 365 9.79 16.53 -24.19
C ILE A 365 10.92 15.56 -23.84
N ASP A 366 10.63 14.28 -24.01
CA ASP A 366 11.53 13.18 -23.69
C ASP A 366 12.64 13.01 -24.76
N ASP A 367 13.46 11.96 -24.65
CA ASP A 367 14.62 11.71 -25.52
C ASP A 367 14.27 11.82 -27.02
N GLY A 368 15.21 12.35 -27.81
CA GLY A 368 15.09 12.57 -29.24
C GLY A 368 15.24 14.03 -29.68
N TRP A 369 15.34 14.99 -28.76
CA TRP A 369 15.47 16.42 -29.10
C TRP A 369 16.93 16.91 -29.21
N GLN A 370 17.89 16.22 -28.61
CA GLN A 370 19.29 16.65 -28.47
C GLN A 370 20.12 16.45 -29.76
N GLN A 371 21.19 17.22 -29.92
CA GLN A 371 22.23 17.00 -30.95
C GLN A 371 23.16 15.87 -30.55
N ILE A 372 23.10 14.77 -31.31
CA ILE A 372 23.84 13.53 -31.02
C ILE A 372 24.65 13.08 -32.22
N GLU A 373 25.60 12.16 -32.00
CA GLU A 373 26.37 11.57 -33.10
C GLU A 373 25.49 10.84 -34.11
N SER A 374 25.68 11.13 -35.40
CA SER A 374 25.10 10.33 -36.49
C SER A 374 25.99 9.13 -36.75
N LYS A 375 25.70 7.98 -36.13
CA LYS A 375 26.35 6.70 -36.49
C LYS A 375 25.57 6.03 -37.64
N PRO A 376 26.22 5.60 -38.74
CA PRO A 376 25.55 4.78 -39.74
C PRO A 376 25.05 3.48 -39.11
N LYS A 377 23.84 3.04 -39.46
CA LYS A 377 23.34 1.71 -39.07
C LYS A 377 24.16 0.66 -39.85
N ASP A 378 25.28 0.21 -39.29
CA ASP A 378 26.10 -0.83 -39.91
C ASP A 378 25.35 -2.17 -39.94
N ALA A 379 25.11 -2.69 -41.13
CA ALA A 379 24.36 -3.93 -41.36
C ALA A 379 25.09 -5.20 -40.86
N ASP A 380 26.40 -5.13 -40.63
CA ASP A 380 27.28 -6.29 -40.32
C ASP A 380 27.84 -6.29 -38.88
N SER A 381 27.34 -5.43 -37.98
CA SER A 381 27.73 -5.42 -36.56
C SER A 381 27.11 -6.59 -35.79
N VAL A 382 27.96 -7.40 -35.14
CA VAL A 382 27.54 -8.53 -34.26
C VAL A 382 26.92 -8.03 -32.93
N VAL A 383 26.96 -6.72 -32.65
CA VAL A 383 26.34 -6.08 -31.48
C VAL A 383 25.49 -4.89 -31.94
N GLN A 384 24.31 -5.17 -32.52
CA GLN A 384 23.35 -4.13 -32.90
C GLN A 384 22.39 -3.75 -31.76
N GLU A 385 22.05 -4.68 -30.87
CA GLU A 385 21.27 -4.36 -29.67
C GLU A 385 22.15 -3.65 -28.64
N GLY A 386 21.89 -2.37 -28.40
CA GLY A 386 22.50 -1.58 -27.33
C GLY A 386 23.60 -0.61 -27.78
N ALA A 387 24.06 -0.67 -29.03
CA ALA A 387 25.03 0.30 -29.57
C ALA A 387 24.49 1.74 -29.55
N GLN A 388 23.16 1.92 -29.62
CA GLN A 388 22.50 3.21 -29.47
C GLN A 388 22.79 3.88 -28.13
N PHE A 389 23.03 3.10 -27.07
CA PHE A 389 23.35 3.62 -25.73
C PHE A 389 24.75 4.22 -25.65
N ALA A 390 25.63 3.92 -26.59
CA ALA A 390 26.96 4.52 -26.69
C ALA A 390 26.98 5.79 -27.57
N THR A 391 25.82 6.33 -27.94
CA THR A 391 25.73 7.58 -28.71
C THR A 391 26.06 8.76 -27.81
N GLN A 392 26.88 9.70 -28.30
CA GLN A 392 27.35 10.83 -27.50
C GLN A 392 26.67 12.15 -27.89
N LEU A 393 26.52 13.04 -26.93
CA LEU A 393 26.08 14.42 -27.12
C LEU A 393 27.15 15.21 -27.89
N THR A 394 26.75 15.91 -28.95
CA THR A 394 27.65 16.70 -29.80
C THR A 394 27.39 18.20 -29.74
N GLY A 395 26.31 18.63 -29.09
CA GLY A 395 26.01 20.04 -28.87
C GLY A 395 24.96 20.25 -27.77
N ILE A 396 24.91 21.48 -27.26
CA ILE A 396 23.98 21.89 -26.19
C ILE A 396 22.56 22.14 -26.71
N LYS A 397 22.42 22.53 -27.97
CA LYS A 397 21.15 22.93 -28.58
C LYS A 397 20.36 21.74 -29.11
N GLU A 398 19.11 21.99 -29.46
CA GLU A 398 18.24 21.03 -30.15
C GLU A 398 18.79 20.61 -31.52
N ASN A 399 18.38 19.42 -31.96
CA ASN A 399 18.71 18.91 -33.28
C ASN A 399 17.81 19.49 -34.38
N THR A 400 18.08 19.07 -35.62
CA THR A 400 17.42 19.58 -36.81
C THR A 400 15.91 19.34 -36.86
N LYS A 401 15.34 18.40 -36.07
CA LYS A 401 13.88 18.18 -36.01
C LYS A 401 13.13 19.35 -35.37
N PHE A 402 13.84 20.19 -34.63
CA PHE A 402 13.30 21.37 -33.95
C PHE A 402 13.81 22.67 -34.59
N GLN A 403 14.65 22.61 -35.62
CA GLN A 403 15.20 23.77 -36.33
C GLN A 403 14.54 23.91 -37.71
N LYS A 404 13.76 24.98 -37.93
CA LYS A 404 13.26 25.30 -39.28
C LYS A 404 14.32 26.02 -40.12
N ASN A 405 14.36 25.67 -41.42
CA ASN A 405 15.23 26.17 -42.50
C ASN A 405 15.68 27.64 -42.40
N GLY A 406 16.76 27.90 -41.64
CA GLY A 406 17.67 29.04 -41.90
C GLY A 406 17.32 30.42 -41.33
N GLY A 407 16.58 30.58 -40.23
CA GLY A 407 16.48 31.92 -39.62
C GLY A 407 15.68 32.16 -38.33
N GLY A 408 15.00 31.14 -37.79
CA GLY A 408 14.14 31.27 -36.61
C GLY A 408 13.00 30.26 -36.79
N ASN A 409 12.96 29.18 -36.02
CA ASN A 409 12.42 29.19 -34.68
C ASN A 409 12.70 27.82 -34.06
N GLY A 410 13.66 27.75 -33.12
CA GLY A 410 14.16 26.53 -32.46
C GLY A 410 13.25 26.02 -31.34
N LEU A 411 13.82 25.33 -30.35
CA LEU A 411 13.08 24.83 -29.18
C LEU A 411 12.27 25.92 -28.46
N GLU A 412 12.79 27.15 -28.38
CA GLU A 412 12.10 28.34 -27.83
C GLU A 412 10.71 28.53 -28.42
N HIS A 413 10.58 28.44 -29.75
CA HIS A 413 9.29 28.64 -30.40
C HIS A 413 8.31 27.52 -30.10
N VAL A 414 8.79 26.27 -30.02
CA VAL A 414 7.94 25.12 -29.67
C VAL A 414 7.37 25.29 -28.26
N VAL A 415 8.21 25.72 -27.32
CA VAL A 415 7.81 26.01 -25.94
C VAL A 415 6.83 27.18 -25.89
N ASP A 416 7.13 28.28 -26.57
CA ASP A 416 6.26 29.46 -26.62
C ASP A 416 4.90 29.16 -27.23
N GLN A 417 4.86 28.43 -28.36
CA GLN A 417 3.61 28.00 -28.99
C GLN A 417 2.82 27.08 -28.06
N THR A 418 3.48 26.12 -27.42
CA THR A 418 2.85 25.22 -26.45
C THR A 418 2.21 25.98 -25.29
N LYS A 419 2.91 26.99 -24.74
CA LYS A 419 2.41 27.83 -23.65
C LYS A 419 1.24 28.72 -24.10
N GLN A 420 1.35 29.35 -25.28
CA GLN A 420 0.34 30.29 -25.77
C GLN A 420 -0.93 29.60 -26.29
N LEU A 421 -0.79 28.51 -27.05
CA LEU A 421 -1.92 27.84 -27.73
C LEU A 421 -2.63 26.85 -26.82
N HIS A 422 -1.88 26.11 -25.99
CA HIS A 422 -2.43 25.03 -25.15
C HIS A 422 -2.51 25.37 -23.67
N ASN A 423 -2.24 26.64 -23.30
CA ASN A 423 -2.22 27.09 -21.91
C ASN A 423 -1.31 26.21 -21.03
N MET A 424 -0.19 25.76 -21.58
CA MET A 424 0.77 24.91 -20.90
C MET A 424 1.44 25.68 -19.76
N LYS A 425 1.51 25.09 -18.56
CA LYS A 425 2.14 25.74 -17.40
C LYS A 425 3.61 25.38 -17.25
N TYR A 426 3.94 24.13 -17.54
CA TYR A 426 5.29 23.60 -17.36
C TYR A 426 5.71 22.80 -18.58
N VAL A 427 6.85 23.14 -19.15
CA VAL A 427 7.54 22.30 -20.14
C VAL A 427 8.86 21.85 -19.55
N TYR A 428 9.04 20.53 -19.43
CA TYR A 428 10.30 19.91 -19.04
C TYR A 428 10.94 19.25 -20.25
N VAL A 429 12.27 19.15 -20.21
CA VAL A 429 13.03 18.40 -21.21
C VAL A 429 13.86 17.31 -20.55
N TRP A 430 14.01 16.19 -21.25
CA TRP A 430 14.83 15.08 -20.80
C TRP A 430 16.31 15.27 -21.13
N HIS A 431 17.22 14.85 -20.24
CA HIS A 431 18.61 14.57 -20.60
C HIS A 431 19.20 13.51 -19.65
N ALA A 432 20.24 12.80 -20.08
CA ALA A 432 20.99 11.93 -19.17
C ALA A 432 21.89 12.74 -18.22
N LEU A 433 22.21 12.19 -17.06
CA LEU A 433 23.15 12.83 -16.11
C LEU A 433 24.52 13.08 -16.75
N ALA A 434 24.98 12.16 -17.60
CA ALA A 434 26.23 12.32 -18.35
C ALA A 434 26.10 13.21 -19.61
N GLY A 435 24.94 13.81 -19.86
CA GLY A 435 24.62 14.64 -21.03
C GLY A 435 23.72 13.93 -22.04
N TYR A 436 24.14 12.74 -22.50
CA TYR A 436 23.32 11.78 -23.25
C TYR A 436 23.70 10.34 -22.82
N TRP A 437 23.09 9.30 -23.38
CA TRP A 437 23.34 7.90 -22.99
C TRP A 437 24.85 7.54 -22.95
N GLY A 438 25.59 7.90 -24.01
CA GLY A 438 27.04 7.68 -24.12
C GLY A 438 27.91 8.81 -23.57
N GLY A 439 27.31 9.79 -22.89
CA GLY A 439 27.99 10.97 -22.37
C GLY A 439 28.20 12.08 -23.40
N VAL A 440 29.13 12.99 -23.11
CA VAL A 440 29.50 14.11 -24.00
C VAL A 440 30.66 13.72 -24.91
N LYS A 441 30.64 14.12 -26.18
CA LYS A 441 31.76 13.82 -27.09
C LYS A 441 33.00 14.67 -26.77
N PRO A 442 34.18 14.07 -26.49
CA PRO A 442 35.39 14.81 -26.12
C PRO A 442 35.87 15.87 -27.13
N THR A 443 35.66 15.62 -28.42
CA THR A 443 36.13 16.45 -29.54
C THR A 443 34.99 17.15 -30.27
N ALA A 444 33.83 17.30 -29.63
CA ALA A 444 32.74 18.09 -30.19
C ALA A 444 33.14 19.57 -30.25
N ILE A 445 32.96 20.16 -31.43
CA ILE A 445 33.27 21.57 -31.70
C ILE A 445 32.42 22.45 -30.80
N GLY A 446 33.06 23.32 -30.01
CA GLY A 446 32.39 24.23 -29.08
C GLY A 446 32.04 23.60 -27.73
N MET A 447 32.50 22.38 -27.45
CA MET A 447 32.33 21.69 -26.16
C MET A 447 33.67 21.32 -25.50
N GLU A 448 34.80 21.74 -26.07
CA GLU A 448 36.15 21.37 -25.62
C GLU A 448 36.46 21.87 -24.20
N HIS A 449 35.86 22.99 -23.79
CA HIS A 449 36.06 23.61 -22.47
C HIS A 449 35.51 22.79 -21.29
N PHE A 450 34.70 21.76 -21.57
CA PHE A 450 34.19 20.84 -20.56
C PHE A 450 35.22 19.78 -20.14
N ASN A 451 36.37 19.69 -20.83
CA ASN A 451 37.45 18.73 -20.55
C ASN A 451 36.95 17.28 -20.45
N THR A 452 36.06 16.90 -21.37
CA THR A 452 35.45 15.58 -21.39
C THR A 452 36.47 14.52 -21.81
N VAL A 453 36.45 13.37 -21.15
CA VAL A 453 37.34 12.22 -21.44
C VAL A 453 36.53 10.95 -21.56
N VAL A 454 37.00 10.00 -22.39
CA VAL A 454 36.38 8.67 -22.45
C VAL A 454 36.75 7.90 -21.19
N ALA A 455 35.73 7.45 -20.46
CA ALA A 455 35.84 6.60 -19.28
C ALA A 455 35.04 5.32 -19.48
N TYR A 456 35.48 4.22 -18.88
CA TYR A 456 34.87 2.91 -19.05
C TYR A 456 34.21 2.47 -17.74
N PRO A 457 32.89 2.23 -17.72
CA PRO A 457 32.18 1.70 -16.55
C PRO A 457 32.84 0.44 -15.99
N ILE A 458 32.97 0.37 -14.66
CA ILE A 458 33.40 -0.85 -13.97
C ILE A 458 32.28 -1.33 -13.06
N HIS A 459 31.79 -2.53 -13.34
CA HIS A 459 30.71 -3.14 -12.56
C HIS A 459 31.20 -3.78 -11.27
N SER A 460 30.38 -3.65 -10.22
CA SER A 460 30.57 -4.47 -9.03
C SER A 460 30.08 -5.91 -9.29
N PRO A 461 30.70 -6.93 -8.65
CA PRO A 461 30.23 -8.32 -8.77
C PRO A 461 28.76 -8.51 -8.38
N GLY A 462 28.25 -7.70 -7.43
CA GLY A 462 26.85 -7.75 -7.00
C GLY A 462 25.88 -7.27 -8.08
N VAL A 463 26.24 -6.24 -8.85
CA VAL A 463 25.43 -5.74 -9.97
C VAL A 463 25.39 -6.78 -11.09
N LEU A 464 26.55 -7.33 -11.49
CA LEU A 464 26.65 -8.38 -12.51
C LEU A 464 25.85 -9.64 -12.15
N GLY A 465 25.84 -9.99 -10.85
CA GLY A 465 25.07 -11.12 -10.33
C GLY A 465 23.55 -10.95 -10.47
N ASN A 466 23.05 -9.71 -10.38
CA ASN A 466 21.61 -9.43 -10.41
C ASN A 466 21.06 -9.20 -11.83
N GLN A 467 21.69 -8.35 -12.63
CA GLN A 467 21.21 -8.03 -13.99
C GLN A 467 22.40 -7.73 -14.92
N PRO A 468 22.59 -8.50 -16.01
CA PRO A 468 23.41 -8.12 -17.14
C PRO A 468 22.58 -7.11 -17.94
N ASP A 469 23.14 -5.93 -18.17
CA ASP A 469 22.43 -4.80 -18.75
C ASP A 469 23.10 -4.45 -20.09
N ALA A 470 22.34 -4.53 -21.17
CA ALA A 470 22.83 -4.24 -22.52
C ALA A 470 23.32 -2.79 -22.68
N VAL A 471 22.76 -1.85 -21.91
CA VAL A 471 23.23 -0.46 -21.85
C VAL A 471 24.68 -0.44 -21.34
N MET A 472 24.89 -1.11 -20.22
CA MET A 472 26.15 -1.16 -19.51
C MET A 472 27.22 -1.97 -20.24
N ASP A 473 26.86 -3.10 -20.85
CA ASP A 473 27.75 -3.90 -21.70
C ASP A 473 28.23 -3.06 -22.89
N SER A 474 27.31 -2.32 -23.52
CA SER A 474 27.63 -1.40 -24.62
C SER A 474 28.60 -0.29 -24.18
N LEU A 475 28.36 0.35 -23.05
CA LEU A 475 29.22 1.42 -22.52
C LEU A 475 30.58 0.91 -22.02
N THR A 476 30.66 -0.33 -21.55
CA THR A 476 31.93 -0.95 -21.15
C THR A 476 32.83 -1.20 -22.37
N VAL A 477 32.25 -1.47 -23.54
CA VAL A 477 32.99 -1.67 -24.79
C VAL A 477 33.34 -0.33 -25.46
N HIS A 478 32.35 0.55 -25.62
CA HIS A 478 32.50 1.78 -26.41
C HIS A 478 33.01 2.98 -25.60
N GLY A 479 32.91 2.92 -24.27
CA GLY A 479 33.23 4.01 -23.37
C GLY A 479 32.13 5.06 -23.27
N LEU A 480 32.17 5.81 -22.18
CA LEU A 480 31.29 6.93 -21.87
C LEU A 480 32.10 8.24 -21.86
N GLY A 481 31.59 9.27 -22.52
CA GLY A 481 32.15 10.61 -22.50
C GLY A 481 31.88 11.32 -21.17
N LEU A 482 32.81 11.22 -20.23
CA LEU A 482 32.68 11.74 -18.87
C LEU A 482 33.20 13.17 -18.79
N VAL A 483 32.30 14.12 -18.52
CA VAL A 483 32.70 15.51 -18.23
C VAL A 483 33.51 15.53 -16.94
N HIS A 484 34.63 16.23 -16.93
CA HIS A 484 35.48 16.26 -15.74
C HIS A 484 34.70 16.82 -14.53
N PRO A 485 34.76 16.22 -13.31
CA PRO A 485 33.93 16.64 -12.17
C PRO A 485 34.06 18.12 -11.77
N LYS A 486 35.20 18.76 -12.04
CA LYS A 486 35.42 20.21 -11.83
C LYS A 486 34.73 21.11 -12.88
N LYS A 487 34.27 20.53 -13.98
CA LYS A 487 33.66 21.21 -15.14
C LYS A 487 32.18 20.84 -15.34
N VAL A 488 31.69 19.84 -14.63
CA VAL A 488 30.31 19.38 -14.79
C VAL A 488 29.25 20.43 -14.40
N PHE A 489 29.56 21.33 -13.46
CA PHE A 489 28.69 22.50 -13.20
C PHE A 489 28.63 23.44 -14.41
N ASP A 490 29.78 23.74 -15.04
CA ASP A 490 29.82 24.59 -16.23
C ASP A 490 28.96 23.97 -17.35
N PHE A 491 29.08 22.65 -17.55
CA PHE A 491 28.25 21.89 -18.50
C PHE A 491 26.76 21.98 -18.20
N TYR A 492 26.32 21.61 -17.00
CA TYR A 492 24.90 21.70 -16.65
C TYR A 492 24.38 23.13 -16.68
N ASN A 493 25.19 24.11 -16.27
CA ASN A 493 24.77 25.50 -16.25
C ASN A 493 24.61 26.04 -17.67
N GLU A 494 25.48 25.68 -18.60
CA GLU A 494 25.34 26.07 -20.01
C GLU A 494 24.10 25.42 -20.65
N LEU A 495 23.90 24.11 -20.41
CA LEU A 495 22.71 23.39 -20.88
C LEU A 495 21.41 23.98 -20.30
N HIS A 496 21.33 24.13 -18.99
CA HIS A 496 20.11 24.61 -18.34
C HIS A 496 19.86 26.10 -18.61
N ALA A 497 20.89 26.93 -18.75
CA ALA A 497 20.71 28.33 -19.15
C ALA A 497 20.17 28.44 -20.57
N TYR A 498 20.62 27.58 -21.49
CA TYR A 498 20.05 27.50 -22.83
C TYR A 498 18.56 27.12 -22.77
N LEU A 499 18.23 26.04 -22.07
CA LEU A 499 16.86 25.57 -21.93
C LEU A 499 15.95 26.62 -21.28
N ALA A 500 16.41 27.26 -20.20
CA ALA A 500 15.68 28.35 -19.56
C ALA A 500 15.48 29.55 -20.51
N SER A 501 16.46 29.86 -21.37
CA SER A 501 16.31 30.90 -22.40
C SER A 501 15.26 30.54 -23.46
N CYS A 502 15.02 29.25 -23.70
CA CYS A 502 13.93 28.76 -24.54
C CYS A 502 12.58 28.70 -23.80
N GLY A 503 12.49 29.19 -22.57
CA GLY A 503 11.28 29.16 -21.76
C GLY A 503 10.97 27.80 -21.11
N VAL A 504 11.89 26.82 -21.15
CA VAL A 504 11.74 25.54 -20.45
C VAL A 504 11.72 25.77 -18.94
N ASP A 505 10.82 25.07 -18.23
CA ASP A 505 10.57 25.28 -16.81
C ASP A 505 11.34 24.33 -15.89
N GLY A 506 11.88 23.23 -16.41
CA GLY A 506 12.62 22.24 -15.64
C GLY A 506 13.12 21.06 -16.48
N VAL A 507 13.67 20.04 -15.83
CA VAL A 507 14.29 18.90 -16.50
C VAL A 507 13.87 17.54 -15.91
N LYS A 508 13.85 16.51 -16.75
CA LYS A 508 13.85 15.09 -16.34
C LYS A 508 15.24 14.53 -16.56
N VAL A 509 15.91 14.08 -15.50
CA VAL A 509 17.31 13.67 -15.56
C VAL A 509 17.44 12.17 -15.36
N ASP A 510 17.85 11.46 -16.41
CA ASP A 510 17.93 10.00 -16.47
C ASP A 510 19.37 9.49 -16.36
N VAL A 511 19.51 8.16 -16.39
CA VAL A 511 20.80 7.44 -16.44
C VAL A 511 21.73 7.86 -15.31
N GLN A 512 21.21 8.17 -14.12
CA GLN A 512 22.04 8.72 -13.04
C GLN A 512 22.94 7.68 -12.39
N ASN A 513 22.47 6.44 -12.27
CA ASN A 513 23.21 5.34 -11.65
C ASN A 513 24.54 5.03 -12.36
N ILE A 514 24.72 5.38 -13.65
CA ILE A 514 25.96 5.11 -14.39
C ILE A 514 27.19 5.72 -13.71
N ILE A 515 27.05 6.88 -13.08
CA ILE A 515 28.16 7.63 -12.49
C ILE A 515 28.85 6.86 -11.37
N GLU A 516 28.14 5.97 -10.66
CA GLU A 516 28.75 5.17 -9.59
C GLU A 516 29.85 4.21 -10.12
N THR A 517 29.77 3.83 -11.40
CA THR A 517 30.72 2.92 -12.06
C THR A 517 31.97 3.63 -12.59
N LEU A 518 32.01 4.96 -12.54
CA LEU A 518 33.03 5.81 -13.16
C LEU A 518 33.93 6.52 -12.14
N GLY A 519 34.03 6.00 -10.92
CA GLY A 519 34.77 6.63 -9.82
C GLY A 519 36.30 6.56 -9.90
N SER A 520 36.87 5.77 -10.83
CA SER A 520 38.32 5.63 -10.99
C SER A 520 38.97 6.97 -11.34
N GLY A 521 40.03 7.35 -10.62
CA GLY A 521 40.68 8.66 -10.81
C GLY A 521 39.94 9.87 -10.25
N HIS A 522 38.74 9.70 -9.66
CA HIS A 522 37.88 10.79 -9.20
C HIS A 522 37.50 10.72 -7.70
N GLY A 523 38.30 10.01 -6.90
CA GLY A 523 38.06 9.84 -5.46
C GLY A 523 37.07 8.72 -5.11
N GLY A 524 36.72 7.87 -6.08
CA GLY A 524 35.78 6.77 -5.93
C GLY A 524 34.32 7.17 -6.14
N ARG A 525 33.43 6.16 -6.18
CA ARG A 525 32.00 6.31 -6.52
C ARG A 525 31.29 7.41 -5.73
N VAL A 526 31.52 7.47 -4.41
CA VAL A 526 30.87 8.43 -3.52
C VAL A 526 31.26 9.88 -3.87
N SER A 527 32.54 10.11 -4.21
CA SER A 527 33.07 11.44 -4.50
C SER A 527 32.56 11.97 -5.84
N ILE A 528 32.60 11.13 -6.89
CA ILE A 528 32.13 11.52 -8.22
C ILE A 528 30.61 11.72 -8.24
N THR A 529 29.84 10.80 -7.66
CA THR A 529 28.37 10.92 -7.59
C THR A 529 27.97 12.19 -6.85
N ARG A 530 28.61 12.48 -5.71
CA ARG A 530 28.34 13.72 -4.97
C ARG A 530 28.66 14.97 -5.79
N SER A 531 29.79 14.97 -6.51
CA SER A 531 30.20 16.12 -7.33
C SER A 531 29.18 16.39 -8.44
N TYR A 532 28.73 15.33 -9.13
CA TYR A 532 27.71 15.41 -10.17
C TYR A 532 26.36 15.90 -9.63
N HIS A 533 25.87 15.31 -8.53
CA HIS A 533 24.60 15.74 -7.93
C HIS A 533 24.64 17.19 -7.42
N GLN A 534 25.73 17.61 -6.78
CA GLN A 534 25.87 19.00 -6.31
C GLN A 534 25.90 19.99 -7.47
N ALA A 535 26.59 19.66 -8.55
CA ALA A 535 26.62 20.48 -9.75
C ALA A 535 25.25 20.54 -10.44
N LEU A 536 24.54 19.41 -10.50
CA LEU A 536 23.20 19.33 -11.06
C LEU A 536 22.23 20.22 -10.27
N GLU A 537 22.15 20.03 -8.95
CA GLU A 537 21.26 20.83 -8.08
C GLU A 537 21.62 22.32 -8.12
N ALA A 538 22.92 22.67 -8.13
CA ALA A 538 23.35 24.06 -8.25
C ALA A 538 22.95 24.69 -9.59
N SER A 539 23.02 23.94 -10.69
CA SER A 539 22.56 24.42 -12.00
C SER A 539 21.03 24.57 -12.05
N ILE A 540 20.29 23.59 -11.50
CA ILE A 540 18.82 23.65 -11.43
C ILE A 540 18.40 24.88 -10.63
N ALA A 541 18.93 25.08 -9.42
CA ALA A 541 18.59 26.21 -8.56
C ALA A 541 18.90 27.57 -9.20
N ARG A 542 19.87 27.62 -10.12
CA ARG A 542 20.23 28.84 -10.85
C ARG A 542 19.31 29.15 -12.02
N ASN A 543 18.79 28.12 -12.70
CA ASN A 543 18.11 28.29 -13.98
C ASN A 543 16.60 28.02 -13.92
N PHE A 544 16.12 27.26 -12.92
CA PHE A 544 14.71 26.87 -12.79
C PHE A 544 14.17 27.20 -11.40
N CYS A 545 12.97 27.79 -11.35
CA CYS A 545 12.28 28.08 -10.09
C CYS A 545 11.91 26.77 -9.36
N ASP A 546 11.73 26.83 -8.03
CA ASP A 546 11.24 25.72 -7.19
C ASP A 546 12.02 24.39 -7.31
N ASN A 547 13.28 24.42 -7.76
CA ASN A 547 14.12 23.23 -7.99
C ASN A 547 13.46 22.16 -8.88
N ARG A 548 12.82 22.62 -9.97
CA ARG A 548 12.07 21.82 -10.94
C ARG A 548 12.93 20.77 -11.66
N CYS A 549 12.97 19.57 -11.09
CA CYS A 549 13.70 18.42 -11.60
C CYS A 549 13.00 17.10 -11.22
N ILE A 550 12.89 16.18 -12.17
CA ILE A 550 12.53 14.78 -11.93
C ILE A 550 13.80 13.93 -12.00
N SER A 551 14.11 13.21 -10.93
CA SER A 551 15.26 12.33 -10.85
C SER A 551 14.90 10.92 -11.29
N CYS A 552 15.56 10.38 -12.31
CA CYS A 552 15.27 9.06 -12.87
C CYS A 552 16.52 8.17 -12.89
N MET A 553 16.30 6.85 -12.85
CA MET A 553 17.38 5.85 -12.82
C MET A 553 18.45 6.17 -11.75
N CYS A 554 18.01 6.64 -10.57
CA CYS A 554 18.86 7.24 -9.55
C CYS A 554 18.73 6.58 -8.17
N HIS A 555 18.39 5.29 -8.13
CA HIS A 555 18.12 4.56 -6.87
C HIS A 555 19.39 4.15 -6.12
N ASN A 556 20.58 4.48 -6.64
CA ASN A 556 21.81 4.24 -5.91
C ASN A 556 21.87 5.09 -4.63
N THR A 557 22.41 4.48 -3.57
CA THR A 557 22.48 5.14 -2.26
C THR A 557 23.36 6.38 -2.24
N ASP A 558 24.40 6.45 -3.08
CA ASP A 558 25.31 7.61 -3.12
C ASP A 558 24.59 8.87 -3.61
N GLY A 559 23.71 8.73 -4.62
CA GLY A 559 22.89 9.79 -5.17
C GLY A 559 21.80 10.24 -4.19
N LEU A 560 21.07 9.28 -3.60
CA LEU A 560 20.05 9.57 -2.59
C LEU A 560 20.63 10.32 -1.38
N TYR A 561 21.82 9.93 -0.90
CA TYR A 561 22.53 10.62 0.18
C TYR A 561 23.25 11.89 -0.26
N SER A 562 23.15 12.29 -1.52
CA SER A 562 23.72 13.54 -2.04
C SER A 562 22.67 14.56 -2.49
N ALA A 563 21.37 14.22 -2.44
CA ALA A 563 20.30 15.07 -2.95
C ALA A 563 19.71 15.98 -1.86
N LYS A 564 20.02 17.28 -1.91
CA LYS A 564 19.53 18.28 -0.95
C LYS A 564 18.23 18.93 -1.40
N GLN A 565 18.08 19.18 -2.69
CA GLN A 565 17.03 20.03 -3.24
C GLN A 565 16.07 19.28 -4.16
N THR A 566 16.58 18.34 -4.97
CA THR A 566 15.74 17.56 -5.88
C THR A 566 14.71 16.78 -5.09
N ALA A 567 13.44 17.01 -5.42
CA ALA A 567 12.30 16.63 -4.59
C ALA A 567 11.41 15.54 -5.22
N VAL A 568 11.62 15.17 -6.49
CA VAL A 568 10.82 14.14 -7.19
C VAL A 568 11.75 13.06 -7.74
N VAL A 569 11.38 11.78 -7.53
CA VAL A 569 12.15 10.62 -7.99
C VAL A 569 11.23 9.59 -8.65
N ARG A 570 11.53 9.14 -9.86
CA ARG A 570 10.83 7.99 -10.45
C ARG A 570 11.11 6.76 -9.60
N ALA A 571 10.08 6.08 -9.12
CA ALA A 571 10.17 4.96 -8.20
C ALA A 571 10.00 3.58 -8.86
N SER A 572 9.89 3.55 -10.18
CA SER A 572 9.72 2.35 -11.00
C SER A 572 10.82 2.22 -12.05
N ASP A 573 10.91 1.04 -12.62
CA ASP A 573 11.41 0.87 -13.98
C ASP A 573 10.39 1.46 -14.98
N ASP A 574 10.76 1.54 -16.26
CA ASP A 574 9.89 2.12 -17.28
C ASP A 574 8.54 1.37 -17.38
N PHE A 575 7.49 2.10 -17.77
CA PHE A 575 6.23 1.49 -18.17
C PHE A 575 6.40 0.77 -19.51
N TYR A 576 6.29 -0.57 -19.51
CA TYR A 576 6.40 -1.39 -20.73
C TYR A 576 5.02 -1.77 -21.29
N PRO A 577 4.39 -0.98 -22.19
CA PRO A 577 3.04 -1.22 -22.69
C PRO A 577 2.87 -2.55 -23.46
N HIS A 578 3.97 -3.09 -23.98
CA HIS A 578 3.97 -4.30 -24.80
C HIS A 578 4.44 -5.56 -24.05
N ASP A 579 4.80 -5.43 -22.76
CA ASP A 579 5.13 -6.57 -21.91
C ASP A 579 4.00 -6.79 -20.89
N PRO A 580 3.07 -7.76 -21.14
CA PRO A 580 1.99 -8.06 -20.21
C PRO A 580 2.48 -8.47 -18.82
N ALA A 581 3.68 -9.06 -18.72
CA ALA A 581 4.26 -9.47 -17.43
C ALA A 581 4.62 -8.27 -16.55
N SER A 582 4.86 -7.10 -17.16
CA SER A 582 5.32 -5.91 -16.44
C SER A 582 4.24 -5.26 -15.57
N HIS A 583 2.94 -5.39 -15.89
CA HIS A 583 1.93 -4.50 -15.32
C HIS A 583 1.62 -4.74 -13.84
N THR A 584 1.47 -5.99 -13.41
CA THR A 584 1.26 -6.29 -11.98
C THR A 584 2.54 -6.09 -11.17
N ILE A 585 3.70 -6.41 -11.77
CA ILE A 585 5.02 -6.19 -11.19
C ILE A 585 5.28 -4.70 -10.98
N HIS A 586 4.89 -3.85 -11.93
CA HIS A 586 5.09 -2.41 -11.86
C HIS A 586 4.39 -1.83 -10.62
N VAL A 587 3.07 -2.06 -10.46
CA VAL A 587 2.31 -1.52 -9.31
C VAL A 587 2.81 -2.07 -7.97
N SER A 588 3.16 -3.36 -7.90
CA SER A 588 3.75 -3.91 -6.68
C SER A 588 5.14 -3.32 -6.38
N SER A 589 6.04 -3.27 -7.36
CA SER A 589 7.41 -2.81 -7.17
C SER A 589 7.47 -1.33 -6.82
N VAL A 590 6.73 -0.48 -7.53
CA VAL A 590 6.70 0.97 -7.27
C VAL A 590 6.12 1.27 -5.88
N THR A 591 5.16 0.46 -5.41
CA THR A 591 4.63 0.55 -4.04
C THR A 591 5.71 0.28 -2.99
N TYR A 592 6.46 -0.82 -3.12
CA TYR A 592 7.51 -1.15 -2.15
C TYR A 592 8.69 -0.19 -2.23
N ASN A 593 9.08 0.25 -3.44
CA ASN A 593 10.11 1.26 -3.62
C ASN A 593 9.73 2.60 -2.98
N SER A 594 8.44 2.97 -3.03
CA SER A 594 7.91 4.19 -2.41
C SER A 594 8.07 4.23 -0.89
N ILE A 595 8.23 3.07 -0.22
CA ILE A 595 8.56 3.03 1.22
C ILE A 595 9.91 3.70 1.48
N PHE A 596 10.92 3.35 0.70
CA PHE A 596 12.28 3.84 0.92
C PHE A 596 12.47 5.21 0.27
N LEU A 597 12.09 5.34 -0.99
CA LEU A 597 12.28 6.58 -1.76
C LEU A 597 11.45 7.74 -1.21
N GLY A 598 10.26 7.45 -0.66
CA GLY A 598 9.37 8.43 -0.04
C GLY A 598 9.95 9.16 1.18
N GLU A 599 11.05 8.67 1.75
CA GLU A 599 11.80 9.37 2.81
C GLU A 599 12.71 10.48 2.25
N PHE A 600 13.16 10.33 1.00
CA PHE A 600 14.12 11.24 0.34
C PHE A 600 13.44 12.23 -0.59
N MET A 601 12.45 11.78 -1.36
CA MET A 601 11.78 12.53 -2.44
C MET A 601 10.35 12.03 -2.61
N GLN A 602 9.51 12.80 -3.30
CA GLN A 602 8.19 12.37 -3.74
C GLN A 602 8.32 11.34 -4.87
N PRO A 603 7.82 10.11 -4.68
CA PRO A 603 7.82 9.10 -5.73
C PRO A 603 6.96 9.52 -6.92
N ASP A 604 7.55 9.49 -8.10
CA ASP A 604 6.90 9.51 -9.40
C ASP A 604 6.70 8.06 -9.85
N TRP A 605 5.47 7.73 -10.20
CA TRP A 605 5.04 6.37 -10.57
C TRP A 605 5.13 6.12 -12.07
N ASP A 606 5.79 7.02 -12.79
CA ASP A 606 6.04 6.98 -14.22
C ASP A 606 4.77 7.17 -15.07
N MET A 607 4.97 7.45 -16.36
CA MET A 607 3.91 7.53 -17.36
C MET A 607 3.14 6.22 -17.51
N PHE A 608 1.96 6.29 -18.14
CA PHE A 608 1.21 5.13 -18.58
C PHE A 608 0.35 5.45 -19.80
N HIS A 609 -0.16 4.42 -20.46
CA HIS A 609 -1.13 4.57 -21.53
C HIS A 609 -2.56 4.59 -21.00
N SER A 610 -3.32 5.63 -21.33
CA SER A 610 -4.75 5.72 -21.04
C SER A 610 -5.59 4.73 -21.87
N LEU A 611 -5.19 4.43 -23.10
CA LEU A 611 -5.85 3.44 -23.96
C LEU A 611 -5.08 2.11 -23.94
N HIS A 612 -5.28 1.33 -22.88
CA HIS A 612 -4.61 0.04 -22.68
C HIS A 612 -5.49 -0.91 -21.84
N PRO A 613 -5.41 -2.26 -22.02
CA PRO A 613 -6.17 -3.21 -21.22
C PRO A 613 -5.96 -3.07 -19.70
N ALA A 614 -4.75 -2.69 -19.26
CA ALA A 614 -4.41 -2.42 -17.87
C ALA A 614 -4.53 -0.94 -17.46
N ALA A 615 -5.07 -0.06 -18.32
CA ALA A 615 -5.04 1.39 -18.09
C ALA A 615 -5.79 1.81 -16.82
N GLU A 616 -6.98 1.24 -16.57
CA GLU A 616 -7.78 1.61 -15.40
C GLU A 616 -7.11 1.18 -14.08
N TYR A 617 -6.45 0.02 -14.09
CA TYR A 617 -5.64 -0.48 -12.98
C TYR A 617 -4.48 0.47 -12.64
N HIS A 618 -3.76 0.93 -13.66
CA HIS A 618 -2.65 1.88 -13.52
C HIS A 618 -3.10 3.29 -13.13
N ALA A 619 -4.22 3.75 -13.68
CA ALA A 619 -4.84 5.03 -13.36
C ALA A 619 -5.29 5.09 -11.88
N ALA A 620 -5.97 4.06 -11.41
CA ALA A 620 -6.43 3.97 -10.02
C ALA A 620 -5.26 4.00 -9.02
N ALA A 621 -4.16 3.31 -9.34
CA ALA A 621 -2.98 3.28 -8.48
C ALA A 621 -2.28 4.64 -8.43
N ARG A 622 -2.13 5.32 -9.58
CA ARG A 622 -1.54 6.66 -9.68
C ARG A 622 -2.41 7.74 -9.03
N ALA A 623 -3.73 7.64 -9.11
CA ALA A 623 -4.67 8.59 -8.49
C ALA A 623 -4.45 8.75 -6.98
N ILE A 624 -4.00 7.69 -6.30
CA ILE A 624 -3.78 7.67 -4.85
C ILE A 624 -2.29 7.62 -4.47
N SER A 625 -1.38 7.75 -5.43
CA SER A 625 0.07 7.63 -5.20
C SER A 625 0.67 8.81 -4.42
N GLY A 626 0.05 9.99 -4.58
CA GLY A 626 0.57 11.29 -4.14
C GLY A 626 1.69 11.85 -5.03
N GLY A 627 2.01 11.17 -6.13
CA GLY A 627 2.97 11.60 -7.14
C GLY A 627 2.33 12.31 -8.34
N PRO A 628 3.15 12.79 -9.30
CA PRO A 628 2.65 13.33 -10.56
C PRO A 628 1.89 12.28 -11.37
N ILE A 629 0.94 12.75 -12.20
CA ILE A 629 0.12 11.91 -13.08
C ILE A 629 0.25 12.43 -14.50
N TYR A 630 0.89 11.64 -15.36
CA TYR A 630 1.04 11.96 -16.77
C TYR A 630 0.93 10.70 -17.62
N VAL A 631 0.49 10.88 -18.86
CA VAL A 631 0.34 9.80 -19.83
C VAL A 631 1.35 9.91 -20.96
N SER A 632 1.51 8.84 -21.74
CA SER A 632 2.44 8.77 -22.88
C SER A 632 1.78 8.27 -24.17
N ASP A 633 0.45 8.24 -24.22
CA ASP A 633 -0.31 7.82 -25.39
C ASP A 633 0.11 8.57 -26.67
N LYS A 634 0.08 7.87 -27.80
CA LYS A 634 0.18 8.48 -29.13
C LYS A 634 -0.99 9.45 -29.39
N PRO A 635 -0.78 10.52 -30.16
CA PRO A 635 -1.87 11.39 -30.59
C PRO A 635 -3.03 10.59 -31.20
N GLY A 636 -4.27 10.94 -30.83
CA GLY A 636 -5.48 10.25 -31.28
C GLY A 636 -5.71 8.86 -30.67
N ARG A 637 -4.86 8.40 -29.73
CA ARG A 637 -4.96 7.08 -29.08
C ARG A 637 -5.22 7.22 -27.58
N HIS A 638 -6.15 8.10 -27.20
CA HIS A 638 -6.48 8.38 -25.80
C HIS A 638 -7.80 7.73 -25.38
N ASN A 639 -7.93 7.39 -24.10
CA ASN A 639 -9.20 7.02 -23.48
C ASN A 639 -9.73 8.18 -22.62
N PHE A 640 -10.55 9.05 -23.21
CA PHE A 640 -11.05 10.24 -22.52
C PHE A 640 -12.02 9.93 -21.37
N ASP A 641 -12.74 8.81 -21.42
CA ASP A 641 -13.61 8.39 -20.31
C ASP A 641 -12.78 7.98 -19.09
N LEU A 642 -11.60 7.40 -19.32
CA LEU A 642 -10.63 7.16 -18.24
C LEU A 642 -9.99 8.45 -17.74
N LEU A 643 -9.55 9.33 -18.65
CA LEU A 643 -8.86 10.58 -18.28
C LEU A 643 -9.77 11.51 -17.47
N LYS A 644 -11.07 11.56 -17.76
CA LYS A 644 -12.06 12.33 -16.97
C LYS A 644 -12.21 11.85 -15.52
N LYS A 645 -11.75 10.64 -15.17
CA LYS A 645 -11.71 10.13 -13.79
C LYS A 645 -10.46 10.59 -13.01
N LEU A 646 -9.50 11.23 -13.69
CA LEU A 646 -8.22 11.71 -13.14
C LEU A 646 -8.07 13.23 -13.23
N VAL A 647 -8.49 13.82 -14.36
CA VAL A 647 -8.18 15.19 -14.76
C VAL A 647 -9.40 16.08 -14.57
N LEU A 648 -9.23 17.17 -13.82
CA LEU A 648 -10.25 18.20 -13.66
C LEU A 648 -10.32 19.10 -14.91
N PRO A 649 -11.44 19.84 -15.12
CA PRO A 649 -11.59 20.67 -16.32
C PRO A 649 -10.52 21.76 -16.51
N ASP A 650 -9.86 22.19 -15.44
CA ASP A 650 -8.77 23.16 -15.50
C ASP A 650 -7.41 22.52 -15.86
N GLY A 651 -7.34 21.19 -15.94
CA GLY A 651 -6.14 20.39 -16.18
C GLY A 651 -5.38 19.98 -14.90
N SER A 652 -5.90 20.31 -13.72
CA SER A 652 -5.31 19.85 -12.44
C SER A 652 -5.76 18.43 -12.09
N VAL A 653 -5.06 17.77 -11.16
CA VAL A 653 -5.38 16.42 -10.67
C VAL A 653 -5.66 16.41 -9.17
N LEU A 654 -6.50 15.50 -8.70
CA LEU A 654 -6.78 15.30 -7.27
C LEU A 654 -5.67 14.44 -6.63
N CYS A 655 -4.53 15.06 -6.32
CA CYS A 655 -3.38 14.37 -5.74
C CYS A 655 -3.56 14.11 -4.22
N ALA A 656 -3.22 12.90 -3.77
CA ALA A 656 -3.16 12.57 -2.35
C ALA A 656 -1.90 13.19 -1.67
N GLN A 657 -1.91 13.36 -0.35
CA GLN A 657 -0.91 14.20 0.33
C GLN A 657 0.46 13.54 0.55
N LEU A 658 0.50 12.21 0.69
CA LEU A 658 1.70 11.49 1.10
C LEU A 658 2.24 10.65 -0.06
N PRO A 659 3.50 10.20 0.00
CA PRO A 659 3.93 9.07 -0.80
C PRO A 659 3.12 7.87 -0.32
N VAL A 660 2.38 7.24 -1.22
CA VAL A 660 1.55 6.09 -0.87
C VAL A 660 2.41 4.98 -0.25
N ARG A 661 1.83 4.26 0.71
CA ARG A 661 2.50 3.16 1.42
C ARG A 661 1.65 1.91 1.37
N PRO A 662 2.24 0.70 1.34
CA PRO A 662 1.48 -0.50 1.60
C PRO A 662 0.94 -0.46 3.03
N THR A 663 -0.24 -1.03 3.21
CA THR A 663 -0.83 -1.30 4.54
C THR A 663 0.05 -2.28 5.31
N VAL A 664 -0.07 -2.27 6.63
CA VAL A 664 0.79 -3.08 7.53
C VAL A 664 0.75 -4.57 7.18
N ASP A 665 -0.40 -5.12 6.81
CA ASP A 665 -0.55 -6.52 6.43
C ASP A 665 -0.10 -6.84 5.00
N SER A 666 0.19 -5.81 4.18
CA SER A 666 0.84 -5.97 2.86
C SER A 666 2.37 -5.78 2.91
N LEU A 667 2.97 -5.38 4.03
CA LEU A 667 4.42 -5.05 4.08
C LEU A 667 5.35 -6.24 3.80
N PHE A 668 4.99 -7.44 4.25
CA PHE A 668 5.86 -8.62 4.22
C PHE A 668 5.25 -9.80 3.44
N VAL A 669 4.36 -9.50 2.50
CA VAL A 669 3.76 -10.51 1.61
C VAL A 669 4.30 -10.33 0.19
N ASP A 670 4.20 -11.38 -0.62
CA ASP A 670 4.49 -11.31 -2.06
C ASP A 670 3.16 -11.29 -2.83
N PRO A 671 2.56 -10.10 -3.05
CA PRO A 671 1.25 -9.98 -3.69
C PRO A 671 1.27 -10.39 -5.17
N ALA A 672 2.45 -10.65 -5.72
CA ALA A 672 2.62 -11.00 -7.12
C ALA A 672 2.68 -12.52 -7.36
N ARG A 673 3.01 -13.32 -6.33
CA ARG A 673 3.29 -14.77 -6.49
C ARG A 673 2.67 -15.69 -5.46
N ASP A 674 2.27 -15.19 -4.31
CA ASP A 674 1.92 -16.06 -3.19
C ASP A 674 0.55 -16.75 -3.32
N GLY A 675 -0.21 -16.44 -4.38
CA GLY A 675 -1.52 -17.01 -4.69
C GLY A 675 -2.61 -16.71 -3.65
N LYS A 676 -2.39 -15.77 -2.73
CA LYS A 676 -3.31 -15.55 -1.59
C LYS A 676 -3.47 -14.08 -1.19
N SER A 677 -2.49 -13.22 -1.45
CA SER A 677 -2.48 -11.85 -0.94
C SER A 677 -2.88 -10.86 -2.04
N LEU A 678 -3.83 -9.98 -1.69
CA LEU A 678 -4.06 -8.73 -2.42
C LEU A 678 -3.07 -7.68 -1.92
N LEU A 679 -2.57 -6.84 -2.82
CA LEU A 679 -1.79 -5.67 -2.44
C LEU A 679 -2.76 -4.58 -1.96
N LYS A 680 -2.63 -4.15 -0.72
CA LYS A 680 -3.35 -2.99 -0.18
C LYS A 680 -2.37 -1.85 0.05
N ILE A 681 -2.69 -0.68 -0.49
CA ILE A 681 -1.91 0.56 -0.35
C ILE A 681 -2.80 1.68 0.17
N TRP A 682 -2.26 2.58 0.97
CA TRP A 682 -3.02 3.65 1.61
C TRP A 682 -2.35 5.01 1.47
N ASN A 683 -3.19 6.05 1.47
CA ASN A 683 -2.79 7.46 1.48
C ASN A 683 -3.81 8.32 2.26
N LEU A 684 -3.51 9.62 2.39
CA LEU A 684 -4.39 10.62 3.01
C LEU A 684 -4.76 11.74 2.04
N ASN A 685 -6.01 12.18 2.14
CA ASN A 685 -6.49 13.47 1.64
C ASN A 685 -6.72 14.42 2.83
N LYS A 686 -7.13 15.67 2.56
CA LYS A 686 -7.31 16.70 3.60
C LYS A 686 -8.38 16.35 4.63
N CYS A 687 -9.40 15.62 4.22
CA CYS A 687 -10.53 15.28 5.08
C CYS A 687 -10.84 13.77 5.16
N CYS A 688 -10.04 12.90 4.52
CA CYS A 688 -10.31 11.47 4.48
C CYS A 688 -9.02 10.64 4.28
N GLY A 689 -9.12 9.34 4.51
CA GLY A 689 -8.13 8.37 4.07
C GLY A 689 -8.58 7.64 2.81
N VAL A 690 -7.64 7.05 2.07
CA VAL A 690 -7.95 6.20 0.92
C VAL A 690 -7.10 4.94 0.98
N VAL A 691 -7.71 3.80 0.64
CA VAL A 691 -7.05 2.51 0.48
C VAL A 691 -7.36 1.97 -0.90
N GLY A 692 -6.34 1.72 -1.71
CA GLY A 692 -6.46 0.97 -2.95
C GLY A 692 -6.11 -0.49 -2.72
N VAL A 693 -6.91 -1.39 -3.29
CA VAL A 693 -6.70 -2.85 -3.24
C VAL A 693 -6.50 -3.35 -4.65
N PHE A 694 -5.43 -4.11 -4.89
CA PHE A 694 -5.01 -4.55 -6.22
C PHE A 694 -4.67 -6.04 -6.21
N ASN A 695 -5.17 -6.79 -7.18
CA ASN A 695 -4.70 -8.16 -7.41
C ASN A 695 -3.50 -8.15 -8.37
N CYS A 696 -2.30 -8.41 -7.82
CA CYS A 696 -1.03 -8.37 -8.56
C CYS A 696 -0.53 -9.75 -8.99
N GLN A 697 -1.31 -10.82 -8.79
CA GLN A 697 -0.84 -12.20 -8.99
C GLN A 697 -0.50 -12.50 -10.46
N GLY A 698 0.40 -13.45 -10.68
CA GLY A 698 0.59 -14.11 -11.98
C GLY A 698 1.88 -13.78 -12.72
N ALA A 699 2.50 -12.64 -12.44
CA ALA A 699 3.77 -12.24 -13.05
C ALA A 699 4.80 -11.80 -12.00
N GLY A 700 6.09 -12.02 -12.29
CA GLY A 700 7.18 -11.64 -11.38
C GLY A 700 8.54 -11.63 -12.07
N TRP A 701 9.51 -10.89 -11.52
CA TRP A 701 10.91 -10.95 -11.90
C TRP A 701 11.53 -12.36 -11.73
N CYS A 702 11.96 -12.98 -12.82
CA CYS A 702 12.69 -14.24 -12.78
C CYS A 702 14.18 -13.99 -12.60
N LYS A 703 14.77 -14.38 -11.46
CA LYS A 703 16.21 -14.19 -11.19
C LYS A 703 17.13 -15.04 -12.09
N ILE A 704 16.63 -16.16 -12.60
CA ILE A 704 17.41 -17.06 -13.46
C ILE A 704 17.45 -16.49 -14.88
N GLU A 705 16.28 -16.17 -15.43
CA GLU A 705 16.15 -15.64 -16.80
C GLU A 705 16.42 -14.13 -16.89
N LYS A 706 16.51 -13.44 -15.74
CA LYS A 706 16.80 -12.00 -15.62
C LYS A 706 15.82 -11.14 -16.42
N LYS A 707 14.53 -11.48 -16.34
CA LYS A 707 13.42 -10.76 -16.97
C LYS A 707 12.10 -10.93 -16.21
N ASN A 708 11.13 -10.06 -16.48
CA ASN A 708 9.75 -10.26 -16.06
C ASN A 708 9.15 -11.48 -16.76
N ARG A 709 8.43 -12.31 -15.99
CA ARG A 709 7.81 -13.52 -16.53
C ARG A 709 6.44 -13.75 -15.90
N ILE A 710 5.49 -14.13 -16.75
CA ILE A 710 4.23 -14.73 -16.33
C ILE A 710 4.53 -16.15 -15.85
N HIS A 711 4.33 -16.39 -14.56
CA HIS A 711 4.52 -17.70 -13.93
C HIS A 711 3.17 -18.42 -13.72
N CYS A 712 2.05 -17.70 -13.83
CA CYS A 712 0.72 -18.26 -13.82
C CYS A 712 -0.16 -17.46 -14.81
N GLU A 713 -0.59 -18.10 -15.90
CA GLU A 713 -1.44 -17.49 -16.95
C GLU A 713 -2.89 -17.26 -16.49
N THR A 714 -3.35 -18.04 -15.51
CA THR A 714 -4.71 -17.95 -14.96
C THR A 714 -4.71 -17.89 -13.43
N PRO A 715 -4.16 -16.81 -12.83
CA PRO A 715 -4.12 -16.71 -11.38
C PRO A 715 -5.53 -16.59 -10.77
N GLU A 716 -5.68 -17.08 -9.54
CA GLU A 716 -6.98 -17.16 -8.89
C GLU A 716 -7.58 -15.79 -8.55
N THR A 717 -8.91 -15.75 -8.47
CA THR A 717 -9.63 -14.62 -7.89
C THR A 717 -9.41 -14.62 -6.38
N LEU A 718 -8.88 -13.52 -5.85
CA LEU A 718 -8.55 -13.40 -4.43
C LEU A 718 -9.61 -12.62 -3.67
N THR A 719 -9.78 -12.95 -2.39
CA THR A 719 -10.68 -12.23 -1.48
C THR A 719 -9.90 -11.75 -0.27
N GLY A 720 -10.02 -10.46 0.04
CA GLY A 720 -9.47 -9.81 1.21
C GLY A 720 -10.52 -9.00 1.96
N SER A 721 -10.06 -8.13 2.85
CA SER A 721 -10.91 -7.16 3.50
C SER A 721 -10.16 -5.86 3.79
N VAL A 722 -10.91 -4.76 3.84
CA VAL A 722 -10.40 -3.44 4.19
C VAL A 722 -11.10 -2.91 5.44
N CYS A 723 -10.42 -2.09 6.22
CA CYS A 723 -10.95 -1.45 7.41
C CYS A 723 -10.33 -0.07 7.61
N THR A 724 -10.92 0.74 8.47
CA THR A 724 -10.45 2.11 8.69
C THR A 724 -9.01 2.19 9.20
N SER A 725 -8.55 1.17 9.96
CA SER A 725 -7.17 1.11 10.46
C SER A 725 -6.13 0.74 9.40
N ASP A 726 -6.54 0.37 8.19
CA ASP A 726 -5.61 0.20 7.06
C ASP A 726 -5.01 1.54 6.61
N VAL A 727 -5.64 2.67 6.97
CA VAL A 727 -5.06 4.01 6.80
C VAL A 727 -4.35 4.39 8.10
N ASP A 728 -3.03 4.15 8.17
CA ASP A 728 -2.25 4.30 9.42
C ASP A 728 -2.40 5.68 10.09
N LEU A 729 -2.60 6.73 9.28
CA LEU A 729 -2.66 8.12 9.74
C LEU A 729 -4.07 8.71 9.75
N ILE A 730 -5.13 7.90 9.64
CA ILE A 730 -6.52 8.40 9.58
C ILE A 730 -6.91 9.28 10.78
N ALA A 731 -6.35 9.00 11.96
CA ALA A 731 -6.61 9.79 13.17
C ALA A 731 -6.16 11.26 13.04
N GLN A 732 -5.20 11.56 12.15
CA GLN A 732 -4.74 12.94 11.92
C GLN A 732 -5.81 13.80 11.25
N VAL A 733 -6.59 13.22 10.33
CA VAL A 733 -7.68 13.93 9.63
C VAL A 733 -9.02 13.86 10.38
N ALA A 734 -9.19 12.83 11.21
CA ALA A 734 -10.41 12.64 12.00
C ALA A 734 -10.55 13.63 13.16
N GLY A 735 -9.43 13.99 13.80
CA GLY A 735 -9.41 14.82 15.01
C GLY A 735 -9.38 14.00 16.30
N ALA A 736 -9.07 14.65 17.43
CA ALA A 736 -8.80 14.00 18.71
C ALA A 736 -10.02 13.27 19.32
N ASP A 737 -11.23 13.75 19.03
CA ASP A 737 -12.49 13.24 19.60
C ASP A 737 -13.14 12.14 18.74
N TRP A 738 -12.46 11.68 17.69
CA TRP A 738 -13.00 10.67 16.80
C TRP A 738 -13.09 9.29 17.50
N ASN A 739 -14.29 8.71 17.48
CA ASN A 739 -14.59 7.45 18.14
C ASN A 739 -14.14 6.20 17.35
N GLY A 740 -13.72 6.37 16.08
CA GLY A 740 -13.29 5.29 15.19
C GLY A 740 -14.31 4.93 14.09
N ASP A 741 -15.51 5.50 14.12
CA ASP A 741 -16.54 5.24 13.12
C ASP A 741 -16.31 6.07 11.86
N ALA A 742 -16.41 5.42 10.70
CA ALA A 742 -16.21 6.07 9.41
C ALA A 742 -17.37 5.76 8.47
N VAL A 743 -17.62 6.67 7.55
CA VAL A 743 -18.30 6.35 6.30
C VAL A 743 -17.26 5.84 5.32
N VAL A 744 -17.57 4.77 4.61
CA VAL A 744 -16.72 4.23 3.55
C VAL A 744 -17.44 4.32 2.22
N PHE A 745 -16.77 4.89 1.22
CA PHE A 745 -17.22 4.92 -0.17
C PHE A 745 -16.36 3.97 -1.00
N SER A 746 -17.02 2.99 -1.63
CA SER A 746 -16.42 2.01 -2.53
C SER A 746 -16.57 2.48 -3.96
N TYR A 747 -15.48 2.92 -4.58
CA TYR A 747 -15.50 3.64 -5.85
C TYR A 747 -16.18 2.87 -7.00
N ARG A 748 -15.77 1.62 -7.27
CA ARG A 748 -16.30 0.88 -8.43
C ARG A 748 -17.77 0.53 -8.31
N SER A 749 -18.23 0.25 -7.10
CA SER A 749 -19.65 -0.05 -6.84
C SER A 749 -20.51 1.20 -6.66
N GLY A 750 -19.90 2.36 -6.39
CA GLY A 750 -20.61 3.59 -6.02
C GLY A 750 -21.34 3.49 -4.68
N ASN A 751 -21.06 2.45 -3.88
CA ASN A 751 -21.77 2.18 -2.64
C ASN A 751 -21.12 2.92 -1.47
N ILE A 752 -21.96 3.35 -0.55
CA ILE A 752 -21.57 3.93 0.73
C ILE A 752 -22.05 3.04 1.87
N ALA A 753 -21.24 2.90 2.91
CA ALA A 753 -21.61 2.19 4.12
C ALA A 753 -21.11 2.92 5.37
N LEU A 754 -21.86 2.77 6.46
CA LEU A 754 -21.35 3.08 7.79
C LEU A 754 -20.46 1.92 8.23
N LEU A 755 -19.23 2.23 8.60
CA LEU A 755 -18.23 1.29 9.08
C LEU A 755 -17.88 1.61 10.54
N PRO A 756 -18.48 0.86 11.50
CA PRO A 756 -18.15 1.01 12.91
C PRO A 756 -16.67 0.72 13.19
N LYS A 757 -16.14 1.28 14.27
CA LYS A 757 -14.77 1.01 14.72
C LYS A 757 -14.47 -0.50 14.75
N GLY A 758 -13.41 -0.90 14.03
CA GLY A 758 -12.91 -2.28 13.99
C GLY A 758 -13.70 -3.22 13.08
N ALA A 759 -14.75 -2.74 12.41
CA ALA A 759 -15.40 -3.48 11.33
C ALA A 759 -14.54 -3.46 10.06
N SER A 760 -14.75 -4.45 9.19
CA SER A 760 -14.11 -4.52 7.88
C SER A 760 -15.12 -4.83 6.77
N MET A 761 -14.80 -4.41 5.55
CA MET A 761 -15.56 -4.73 4.34
C MET A 761 -14.81 -5.75 3.49
N PRO A 762 -15.50 -6.78 2.95
CA PRO A 762 -14.87 -7.72 2.04
C PRO A 762 -14.60 -7.10 0.67
N VAL A 763 -13.59 -7.62 -0.01
CA VAL A 763 -13.26 -7.25 -1.39
C VAL A 763 -12.78 -8.49 -2.13
N THR A 764 -13.31 -8.72 -3.34
CA THR A 764 -12.97 -9.87 -4.18
C THR A 764 -12.57 -9.38 -5.56
N LEU A 765 -11.36 -9.73 -6.01
CA LEU A 765 -10.75 -9.19 -7.23
C LEU A 765 -10.13 -10.30 -8.07
N LYS A 766 -10.40 -10.28 -9.37
CA LYS A 766 -9.61 -11.01 -10.37
C LYS A 766 -8.28 -10.31 -10.60
N VAL A 767 -7.35 -10.98 -11.27
CA VAL A 767 -6.05 -10.41 -11.64
C VAL A 767 -6.24 -9.16 -12.47
N LEU A 768 -5.40 -8.14 -12.23
CA LEU A 768 -5.49 -6.81 -12.83
C LEU A 768 -6.80 -6.05 -12.52
N GLU A 769 -7.63 -6.56 -11.59
CA GLU A 769 -8.69 -5.76 -10.99
C GLU A 769 -8.21 -5.03 -9.74
N TYR A 770 -8.93 -3.96 -9.43
CA TYR A 770 -8.70 -3.11 -8.27
C TYR A 770 -10.03 -2.69 -7.63
N GLU A 771 -9.97 -2.08 -6.46
CA GLU A 771 -11.03 -1.27 -5.84
C GLU A 771 -10.40 -0.16 -5.00
N LEU A 772 -11.05 1.01 -4.94
CA LEU A 772 -10.63 2.13 -4.11
C LEU A 772 -11.67 2.39 -3.03
N PHE A 773 -11.25 2.31 -1.77
CA PHE A 773 -12.07 2.57 -0.60
C PHE A 773 -11.66 3.89 0.05
N HIS A 774 -12.58 4.84 0.13
CA HIS A 774 -12.35 6.11 0.79
C HIS A 774 -13.01 6.11 2.17
N PHE A 775 -12.23 6.35 3.21
CA PHE A 775 -12.67 6.34 4.60
C PHE A 775 -12.81 7.78 5.12
N TYR A 776 -14.05 8.17 5.42
CA TYR A 776 -14.41 9.49 5.90
C TYR A 776 -14.78 9.41 7.38
N PRO A 777 -13.95 9.95 8.29
CA PRO A 777 -14.30 10.03 9.71
C PRO A 777 -15.60 10.82 9.90
N ILE A 778 -16.54 10.23 10.63
CA ILE A 778 -17.85 10.83 10.86
C ILE A 778 -17.74 11.89 11.97
N LYS A 779 -18.38 13.04 11.77
CA LYS A 779 -18.51 14.07 12.80
C LYS A 779 -19.96 14.32 13.17
N GLU A 780 -20.23 14.48 14.46
CA GLU A 780 -21.53 14.96 14.94
C GLU A 780 -21.59 16.48 14.74
N ILE A 781 -22.53 16.95 13.92
CA ILE A 781 -22.67 18.38 13.57
C ILE A 781 -23.72 19.08 14.42
N ALA A 782 -24.71 18.35 14.91
CA ALA A 782 -25.73 18.75 15.86
C ALA A 782 -26.17 17.51 16.64
N GLN A 783 -26.92 17.67 17.73
CA GLN A 783 -27.31 16.56 18.60
C GLN A 783 -28.00 15.43 17.81
N GLY A 784 -27.33 14.28 17.70
CA GLY A 784 -27.82 13.11 16.95
C GLY A 784 -27.83 13.26 15.41
N ILE A 785 -27.04 14.20 14.87
CA ILE A 785 -26.88 14.42 13.42
C ILE A 785 -25.41 14.27 13.05
N TRP A 786 -25.13 13.36 12.13
CA TRP A 786 -23.79 13.00 11.69
C TRP A 786 -23.55 13.36 10.23
N PHE A 787 -22.32 13.76 9.94
CA PHE A 787 -21.90 14.22 8.62
C PHE A 787 -20.50 13.72 8.25
N ALA A 788 -20.27 13.47 6.96
CA ALA A 788 -18.95 13.24 6.40
C ALA A 788 -18.85 13.82 4.96
N PRO A 789 -17.79 14.59 4.63
CA PRO A 789 -17.63 15.15 3.30
C PRO A 789 -17.00 14.11 2.35
N ILE A 790 -17.74 13.64 1.34
CA ILE A 790 -17.26 12.57 0.44
C ILE A 790 -16.40 13.17 -0.68
N GLY A 791 -16.98 13.97 -1.59
CA GLY A 791 -16.23 14.56 -2.71
C GLY A 791 -16.83 14.28 -4.08
N LEU A 792 -16.00 14.31 -5.12
CA LEU A 792 -16.41 14.06 -6.52
C LEU A 792 -16.48 12.55 -6.79
N LEU A 793 -17.70 12.01 -6.86
CA LEU A 793 -17.96 10.56 -6.85
C LEU A 793 -17.44 9.83 -8.09
N ASP A 794 -17.23 10.56 -9.19
CA ASP A 794 -16.79 10.01 -10.46
C ASP A 794 -15.26 10.11 -10.66
N MET A 795 -14.53 10.64 -9.66
CA MET A 795 -13.07 10.74 -9.67
C MET A 795 -12.45 9.60 -8.85
N PHE A 796 -11.35 9.02 -9.33
CA PHE A 796 -10.64 7.94 -8.62
C PHE A 796 -10.24 8.34 -7.19
N ASN A 797 -9.70 9.54 -7.01
CA ASN A 797 -9.40 10.10 -5.69
C ASN A 797 -10.54 11.03 -5.23
N THR A 798 -11.70 10.44 -4.95
CA THR A 798 -12.96 11.12 -4.63
C THR A 798 -12.79 12.21 -3.56
N GLY A 799 -12.21 11.83 -2.41
CA GLY A 799 -12.01 12.73 -1.27
C GLY A 799 -10.91 13.77 -1.46
N GLY A 800 -10.09 13.65 -2.52
CA GLY A 800 -9.12 14.67 -2.89
C GLY A 800 -9.77 15.99 -3.34
N ALA A 801 -11.06 15.96 -3.70
CA ALA A 801 -11.81 17.16 -4.08
C ALA A 801 -12.20 18.06 -2.89
N VAL A 802 -12.12 17.56 -1.66
CA VAL A 802 -12.51 18.30 -0.44
C VAL A 802 -11.27 18.96 0.16
N GLU A 803 -11.22 20.29 0.08
CA GLU A 803 -10.10 21.10 0.56
C GLU A 803 -10.22 21.45 2.04
N GLN A 804 -11.45 21.75 2.49
CA GLN A 804 -11.76 22.18 3.84
C GLN A 804 -13.22 21.89 4.17
N PHE A 805 -13.49 21.62 5.44
CA PHE A 805 -14.83 21.38 5.98
C PHE A 805 -14.99 22.10 7.32
N GLU A 806 -16.00 22.96 7.42
CA GLU A 806 -16.35 23.73 8.61
C GLU A 806 -17.80 23.46 9.04
N ILE A 807 -18.02 23.47 10.36
CA ILE A 807 -19.33 23.26 10.98
C ILE A 807 -19.71 24.53 11.71
N HIS A 808 -20.89 25.08 11.39
CA HIS A 808 -21.46 26.23 12.09
C HIS A 808 -22.76 25.82 12.78
N GLN A 809 -22.77 25.82 14.10
CA GLN A 809 -23.97 25.51 14.89
C GLN A 809 -24.81 26.77 15.15
N LYS A 810 -26.13 26.64 14.96
CA LYS A 810 -27.14 27.65 15.31
C LYS A 810 -28.28 26.97 16.07
N GLY A 811 -28.11 26.80 17.38
CA GLY A 811 -29.10 26.13 18.23
C GLY A 811 -29.28 24.66 17.85
N VAL A 812 -30.49 24.28 17.43
CA VAL A 812 -30.85 22.91 17.02
C VAL A 812 -30.50 22.59 15.55
N ALA A 813 -30.08 23.58 14.78
CA ALA A 813 -29.68 23.42 13.38
C ALA A 813 -28.17 23.61 13.22
N ALA A 814 -27.58 22.88 12.27
CA ALA A 814 -26.19 23.06 11.86
C ALA A 814 -26.13 23.35 10.36
N SER A 815 -25.23 24.23 9.97
CA SER A 815 -24.83 24.43 8.58
C SER A 815 -23.40 23.99 8.38
N VAL A 816 -23.16 23.24 7.30
CA VAL A 816 -21.85 22.75 6.91
C VAL A 816 -21.36 23.52 5.69
N SER A 817 -20.15 24.05 5.77
CA SER A 817 -19.48 24.74 4.67
C SER A 817 -18.31 23.91 4.18
N LEU A 818 -18.26 23.66 2.87
CA LEU A 818 -17.19 22.91 2.22
C LEU A 818 -16.46 23.82 1.23
N LYS A 819 -15.13 23.81 1.28
CA LYS A 819 -14.29 24.29 0.19
C LYS A 819 -13.93 23.08 -0.66
N VAL A 820 -14.25 23.14 -1.95
CA VAL A 820 -14.08 22.01 -2.87
C VAL A 820 -13.37 22.44 -4.15
N ARG A 821 -12.81 21.48 -4.88
CA ARG A 821 -12.14 21.68 -6.17
C ARG A 821 -12.71 20.75 -7.23
N GLY A 822 -12.88 21.28 -8.44
CA GLY A 822 -13.42 20.56 -9.59
C GLY A 822 -14.92 20.73 -9.78
N SER A 823 -15.50 19.94 -10.68
CA SER A 823 -16.92 19.95 -11.01
C SER A 823 -17.38 18.54 -11.38
N GLY A 824 -18.64 18.23 -11.12
CA GLY A 824 -19.22 16.92 -11.39
C GLY A 824 -20.16 16.51 -10.27
N ARG A 825 -20.58 15.25 -10.27
CA ARG A 825 -21.48 14.71 -9.26
C ARG A 825 -20.77 14.70 -7.90
N PHE A 826 -21.24 15.55 -6.99
CA PHE A 826 -20.65 15.69 -5.66
C PHE A 826 -21.48 14.90 -4.64
N GLY A 827 -20.80 14.27 -3.69
CA GLY A 827 -21.42 13.50 -2.62
C GLY A 827 -21.05 13.99 -1.23
N VAL A 828 -22.00 13.90 -0.32
CA VAL A 828 -21.77 13.98 1.13
C VAL A 828 -22.60 12.91 1.85
N TYR A 829 -22.15 12.51 3.03
CA TYR A 829 -22.96 11.72 3.94
C TYR A 829 -23.65 12.63 4.95
N CYS A 830 -24.97 12.46 5.09
CA CYS A 830 -25.79 13.10 6.10
C CYS A 830 -26.71 12.05 6.74
N SER A 831 -26.70 11.92 8.06
CA SER A 831 -27.60 10.98 8.74
C SER A 831 -29.07 11.41 8.75
N GLN A 832 -29.35 12.68 8.41
CA GLN A 832 -30.68 13.23 8.23
C GLN A 832 -30.74 13.98 6.90
N ARG A 833 -31.94 14.05 6.31
CA ARG A 833 -32.17 14.77 5.05
C ARG A 833 -31.81 16.25 5.22
N PRO A 834 -30.90 16.81 4.41
CA PRO A 834 -30.62 18.24 4.42
C PRO A 834 -31.88 19.06 4.09
N VAL A 835 -31.98 20.27 4.64
CA VAL A 835 -33.08 21.19 4.31
C VAL A 835 -32.79 21.92 3.00
N LYS A 836 -31.52 22.26 2.77
CA LYS A 836 -31.06 23.09 1.66
C LYS A 836 -29.62 22.72 1.30
N CYS A 837 -29.29 22.75 0.01
CA CYS A 837 -27.93 22.67 -0.50
C CYS A 837 -27.62 23.93 -1.33
N VAL A 838 -26.45 24.52 -1.14
CA VAL A 838 -26.02 25.74 -1.84
C VAL A 838 -24.63 25.51 -2.42
N VAL A 839 -24.47 25.82 -3.71
CA VAL A 839 -23.17 25.78 -4.39
C VAL A 839 -22.88 27.18 -4.93
N GLY A 840 -21.81 27.80 -4.43
CA GLY A 840 -21.57 29.23 -4.62
C GLY A 840 -22.68 30.04 -3.97
N ASP A 841 -23.35 30.90 -4.75
CA ASP A 841 -24.47 31.73 -4.28
C ASP A 841 -25.85 31.14 -4.65
N ASN A 842 -25.89 29.95 -5.27
CA ASN A 842 -27.11 29.37 -5.82
C ASN A 842 -27.60 28.18 -5.00
N GLU A 843 -28.89 28.16 -4.68
CA GLU A 843 -29.56 26.98 -4.14
C GLU A 843 -29.66 25.90 -5.23
N ASN A 844 -29.27 24.67 -4.90
CA ASN A 844 -29.23 23.55 -5.84
C ASN A 844 -30.18 22.44 -5.39
N GLU A 845 -30.82 21.79 -6.36
CA GLU A 845 -31.55 20.55 -6.11
C GLU A 845 -30.56 19.46 -5.67
N PHE A 846 -31.00 18.61 -4.74
CA PHE A 846 -30.20 17.49 -4.26
C PHE A 846 -31.06 16.23 -4.13
N LYS A 847 -30.42 15.08 -4.31
CA LYS A 847 -31.02 13.77 -4.06
C LYS A 847 -30.52 13.26 -2.71
N TYR A 848 -31.44 12.85 -1.84
CA TYR A 848 -31.14 12.24 -0.55
C TYR A 848 -31.62 10.79 -0.52
N GLU A 849 -30.69 9.87 -0.26
CA GLU A 849 -30.96 8.45 -0.14
C GLU A 849 -31.09 8.07 1.34
N SER A 850 -32.32 7.85 1.81
CA SER A 850 -32.60 7.63 3.23
C SER A 850 -31.98 6.37 3.83
N GLU A 851 -31.72 5.35 3.00
CA GLU A 851 -31.12 4.08 3.44
C GLU A 851 -29.63 4.22 3.76
N THR A 852 -28.93 5.04 2.97
CA THR A 852 -27.48 5.17 3.03
C THR A 852 -27.01 6.48 3.65
N GLY A 853 -27.89 7.49 3.71
CA GLY A 853 -27.56 8.86 4.08
C GLY A 853 -26.76 9.61 2.99
N LEU A 854 -26.61 9.02 1.80
CA LEU A 854 -25.92 9.68 0.69
C LEU A 854 -26.76 10.84 0.17
N THR A 855 -26.17 12.02 0.16
CA THR A 855 -26.72 13.19 -0.51
C THR A 855 -25.86 13.53 -1.71
N THR A 856 -26.47 13.63 -2.89
CA THR A 856 -25.79 14.02 -4.13
C THR A 856 -26.41 15.27 -4.74
N PHE A 857 -25.57 16.09 -5.37
CA PHE A 857 -25.95 17.30 -6.08
C PHE A 857 -24.89 17.68 -7.12
#